data_AF-G0J6B5-F1
#
_entry.id   AF-G0J6B5-F1
#
_cell.length_a   1.000
_cell.length_b   1.000
_cell.length_c   1.000
_cell.angle_alpha   90.00
_cell.angle_beta   90.00
_cell.angle_gamma   90.00
#
_symmetry.space_group_name_H-M   'P 1'
#
loop_
_entity.id
_entity.type
_entity.pdbx_description
1 polymer ?
#
loop_
_entity_poly.entity_id
_entity_poly.type
_entity_poly.pdbx_seq_one_letter_code
_entity_poly.pdbx_strand_id
1 'polypeptide(L)'
;MDNEKEMSENADKVTEELANSQKSGVEASKEKQETPNSDVTGENSPKDQENVVDPSVVSNDTQEDAVAEKPKETKEEASSDKIETPATPIETSPAAKEESEESEDEEEEFDFHNYTKPQLIKALKDFVQEQNFVRRDGLVQEIKNQYDEYYLKEQEQALDQFLKEGGEKDGFVYRGTDEDREFFASYQLFKEKKHQQYKDLEKSKEKNANDKNLILDQLREIVDGEETTNSIETIKKIQDEWKKIGPVPHSQNKNLWASYNALMDRFYDNRSIYFELKELDRKKNLDSKLDLCSKAEALSKVEDVKEAIKSLNDLHEEFKHIGPVPREDQEALWQRFKSASDAVYNKRKAYYDSQREVFKANQVLKEKLIEKLEEFKSFKAEKIRDWNTKTKEILALQKEWEAIGPVPREAGKEINKTFWGLFKQFFHHKNLFFKELDEIRQQNKEKAEKLIESAEAYLDSTDWKNSSNELIQLQKQWKELGPMPEKFRDDLYNRFKKACDTFFDNRRNANKENNKAFEENLLAKEKVCQEILEAAKDETQTSAENLERLIQAYNEIGFVPRKSMKDISNKFNSAVNEYVSKLELEGESKDDFLFRLNLNKLQADPNSNKVLNKKEHGIRRQITDLENNITLWRNNLEFFAASKTADKLKDQFEEKIEKAELEVDKLKKKLSIIREF
;
A
#
# COMPACT_ATOMS: atom_id res chain seq x y z
N MET A 1 2.21 2.07 2.64
CA MET A 1 1.25 2.53 3.65
C MET A 1 0.09 3.27 2.98
N ASP A 2 0.31 4.36 2.24
CA ASP A 2 -0.82 5.10 1.64
C ASP A 2 -1.62 4.29 0.60
N ASN A 3 -0.95 3.52 -0.26
CA ASN A 3 -1.62 2.64 -1.23
C ASN A 3 -2.35 1.42 -0.59
N GLU A 4 -1.93 0.97 0.59
CA GLU A 4 -2.61 -0.11 1.32
C GLU A 4 -3.83 0.43 2.05
N LYS A 5 -3.74 1.66 2.60
CA LYS A 5 -4.88 2.38 3.16
C LYS A 5 -5.92 2.72 2.11
N GLU A 6 -5.54 3.24 0.93
CA GLU A 6 -6.52 3.50 -0.15
C GLU A 6 -7.18 2.23 -0.67
N MET A 7 -6.45 1.12 -0.77
CA MET A 7 -7.02 -0.17 -1.18
C MET A 7 -7.93 -0.76 -0.11
N SER A 8 -7.58 -0.61 1.17
CA SER A 8 -8.42 -0.98 2.32
C SER A 8 -9.66 -0.11 2.38
N GLU A 9 -9.53 1.22 2.28
CA GLU A 9 -10.65 2.16 2.30
C GLU A 9 -11.57 1.97 1.10
N ASN A 10 -11.04 1.63 -0.08
CA ASN A 10 -11.87 1.24 -1.22
C ASN A 10 -12.52 -0.13 -1.03
N ALA A 11 -11.87 -1.06 -0.34
CA ALA A 11 -12.49 -2.34 0.00
C ALA A 11 -13.57 -2.16 1.07
N ASP A 12 -13.34 -1.30 2.07
CA ASP A 12 -14.31 -0.93 3.10
C ASP A 12 -15.50 -0.20 2.48
N LYS A 13 -15.28 0.75 1.56
CA LYS A 13 -16.35 1.36 0.75
C LYS A 13 -17.12 0.33 -0.08
N VAL A 14 -16.44 -0.65 -0.68
CA VAL A 14 -17.12 -1.74 -1.41
C VAL A 14 -17.91 -2.62 -0.44
N THR A 15 -17.39 -2.93 0.76
CA THR A 15 -18.14 -3.68 1.77
C THR A 15 -19.29 -2.87 2.36
N GLU A 16 -19.17 -1.55 2.49
CA GLU A 16 -20.23 -0.64 2.89
C GLU A 16 -21.28 -0.53 1.79
N GLU A 17 -20.92 -0.38 0.51
CA GLU A 17 -21.87 -0.41 -0.61
C GLU A 17 -22.61 -1.75 -0.70
N LEU A 18 -21.91 -2.86 -0.45
CA LEU A 18 -22.49 -4.20 -0.40
C LEU A 18 -23.38 -4.42 0.83
N ALA A 19 -23.02 -3.86 1.98
CA ALA A 19 -23.84 -3.87 3.19
C ALA A 19 -25.06 -2.93 3.05
N ASN A 20 -24.92 -1.82 2.32
CA ASN A 20 -26.00 -0.89 2.04
C ASN A 20 -26.97 -1.45 0.99
N SER A 21 -26.50 -2.32 0.07
CA SER A 21 -27.37 -3.12 -0.79
C SER A 21 -28.16 -4.20 -0.02
N GLN A 22 -27.73 -4.58 1.19
CA GLN A 22 -28.54 -5.41 2.10
C GLN A 22 -29.50 -4.59 2.96
N LYS A 23 -29.26 -3.29 3.16
CA LYS A 23 -30.15 -2.39 3.90
C LYS A 23 -31.20 -1.69 3.04
N SER A 24 -31.00 -1.53 1.73
CA SER A 24 -31.96 -0.87 0.83
C SER A 24 -33.28 -1.64 0.61
N GLY A 25 -33.45 -2.80 1.24
CA GLY A 25 -34.74 -3.47 1.39
C GLY A 25 -35.65 -2.84 2.45
N VAL A 26 -35.17 -1.92 3.29
CA VAL A 26 -35.96 -1.29 4.38
C VAL A 26 -35.61 0.21 4.41
N GLU A 27 -36.63 1.06 4.50
CA GLU A 27 -36.55 2.55 4.52
C GLU A 27 -36.36 3.26 3.17
N ALA A 28 -37.46 3.36 2.41
CA ALA A 28 -37.71 4.52 1.56
C ALA A 28 -39.10 5.07 1.91
N SER A 29 -39.14 6.10 2.76
CA SER A 29 -40.31 6.94 3.02
C SER A 29 -39.88 8.24 3.70
N LYS A 30 -39.60 9.29 2.92
CA LYS A 30 -40.26 10.61 3.07
C LYS A 30 -39.80 11.63 2.03
N GLU A 31 -40.84 12.20 1.43
CA GLU A 31 -41.03 13.35 0.54
C GLU A 31 -39.96 14.45 0.47
N LYS A 32 -39.75 14.90 -0.78
CA LYS A 32 -39.31 16.24 -1.19
C LYS A 32 -40.44 17.27 -1.00
N GLN A 33 -40.08 18.48 -0.59
CA GLN A 33 -40.77 19.72 -0.99
C GLN A 33 -39.73 20.74 -1.51
N GLU A 34 -39.99 21.19 -2.74
CA GLU A 34 -39.53 22.38 -3.46
C GLU A 34 -39.98 23.68 -2.74
N THR A 35 -39.46 24.92 -2.86
CA THR A 35 -38.49 25.75 -3.64
C THR A 35 -38.35 27.08 -2.81
N PRO A 36 -37.83 28.27 -3.24
CA PRO A 36 -37.24 28.74 -4.51
C PRO A 36 -36.00 29.68 -4.35
N ASN A 37 -35.66 30.33 -5.48
CA ASN A 37 -34.83 31.52 -5.70
C ASN A 37 -33.31 31.32 -5.85
N SER A 38 -32.60 32.07 -6.67
CA SER A 38 -32.86 32.94 -7.83
C SER A 38 -31.52 33.59 -8.12
N ASP A 39 -31.06 33.47 -9.36
CA ASP A 39 -30.53 34.59 -10.16
C ASP A 39 -29.09 35.11 -9.94
N VAL A 40 -28.59 35.64 -11.06
CA VAL A 40 -27.51 36.64 -11.22
C VAL A 40 -26.07 36.16 -11.48
N THR A 41 -25.82 35.97 -12.78
CA THR A 41 -24.76 36.56 -13.65
C THR A 41 -23.30 36.67 -13.19
N GLY A 42 -22.38 36.42 -14.14
CA GLY A 42 -21.08 37.11 -14.16
C GLY A 42 -20.02 36.49 -15.07
N GLU A 43 -19.91 36.99 -16.30
CA GLU A 43 -18.82 36.79 -17.25
C GLU A 43 -17.43 37.16 -16.69
N ASN A 44 -16.38 36.39 -17.03
CA ASN A 44 -15.25 36.86 -17.86
C ASN A 44 -14.08 35.86 -17.89
N SER A 45 -13.67 35.48 -19.10
CA SER A 45 -12.33 35.00 -19.49
C SER A 45 -11.53 36.21 -20.07
N PRO A 46 -10.30 36.05 -20.58
CA PRO A 46 -9.04 35.49 -20.04
C PRO A 46 -7.84 36.48 -20.26
N LYS A 47 -6.59 36.05 -19.94
CA LYS A 47 -5.22 36.60 -20.24
C LYS A 47 -4.45 37.08 -18.99
N ASP A 48 -3.13 36.93 -18.82
CA ASP A 48 -1.94 36.69 -19.65
C ASP A 48 -0.98 35.70 -18.90
N GLN A 49 -0.31 34.71 -19.50
CA GLN A 49 0.95 34.74 -20.29
C GLN A 49 2.13 35.54 -19.69
N GLU A 50 3.07 34.81 -19.07
CA GLU A 50 4.48 35.21 -19.04
C GLU A 50 5.37 34.00 -19.39
N ASN A 51 6.14 34.17 -20.46
CA ASN A 51 7.19 33.28 -20.96
C ASN A 51 8.46 33.48 -20.12
N VAL A 52 9.13 32.39 -19.74
CA VAL A 52 10.56 32.42 -19.39
C VAL A 52 11.28 31.45 -20.30
N VAL A 53 12.20 31.99 -21.10
CA VAL A 53 13.12 31.24 -21.96
C VAL A 53 14.48 31.12 -21.25
N ASP A 54 15.01 29.91 -21.41
CA ASP A 54 16.34 29.35 -21.15
C ASP A 54 17.55 30.29 -21.42
N PRO A 55 18.74 29.98 -20.87
CA PRO A 55 19.63 29.12 -21.67
C PRO A 55 20.45 28.07 -20.88
N SER A 56 20.42 26.88 -21.47
CA SER A 56 21.37 25.76 -21.45
C SER A 56 22.87 26.10 -21.42
N VAL A 57 23.65 25.39 -20.58
CA VAL A 57 25.07 25.03 -20.82
C VAL A 57 25.37 23.61 -20.29
N VAL A 58 25.58 22.71 -21.26
CA VAL A 58 26.58 21.62 -21.37
C VAL A 58 27.09 20.93 -20.09
N SER A 59 26.75 19.65 -19.94
CA SER A 59 27.49 18.66 -19.14
C SER A 59 27.97 17.54 -20.06
N ASN A 60 29.27 17.28 -20.07
CA ASN A 60 29.89 16.14 -20.74
C ASN A 60 30.30 15.11 -19.68
N ASP A 61 29.80 13.89 -19.85
CA ASP A 61 30.31 12.66 -19.24
C ASP A 61 31.78 12.43 -19.64
N THR A 62 32.56 11.72 -18.81
CA THR A 62 33.24 10.45 -19.15
C THR A 62 34.09 9.92 -17.98
N GLN A 63 33.67 8.74 -17.49
CA GLN A 63 34.42 7.55 -17.05
C GLN A 63 35.87 7.67 -16.57
N GLU A 64 36.08 7.25 -15.31
CA GLU A 64 37.34 6.71 -14.80
C GLU A 64 37.45 5.23 -15.14
N ASP A 65 38.59 4.85 -15.75
CA ASP A 65 39.08 3.48 -15.79
C ASP A 65 40.54 3.44 -15.32
N ALA A 66 40.87 2.36 -14.64
CA ALA A 66 42.01 2.20 -13.74
C ALA A 66 43.38 2.05 -14.42
N VAL A 67 44.45 2.59 -13.80
CA VAL A 67 45.80 2.02 -13.84
C VAL A 67 46.47 2.18 -12.48
N ALA A 68 46.99 1.06 -11.99
CA ALA A 68 47.72 0.89 -10.74
C ALA A 68 49.19 1.29 -10.87
N GLU A 69 49.75 1.92 -9.83
CA GLU A 69 51.15 1.69 -9.45
C GLU A 69 51.37 1.90 -7.94
N LYS A 70 52.16 1.00 -7.35
CA LYS A 70 52.38 0.84 -5.90
C LYS A 70 53.28 1.94 -5.31
N PRO A 71 53.16 2.23 -4.00
CA PRO A 71 54.01 3.18 -3.28
C PRO A 71 55.36 2.54 -2.89
N LYS A 72 56.44 3.32 -3.02
CA LYS A 72 57.77 2.97 -2.53
C LYS A 72 58.01 3.68 -1.20
N GLU A 73 58.16 2.89 -0.15
CA GLU A 73 58.63 3.32 1.16
C GLU A 73 60.04 3.93 1.05
N THR A 74 60.31 4.99 1.80
CA THR A 74 61.61 5.16 2.43
C THR A 74 61.39 5.77 3.81
N LYS A 75 61.68 4.95 4.81
CA LYS A 75 61.71 5.28 6.23
C LYS A 75 62.85 6.27 6.49
N GLU A 76 62.56 7.32 7.24
CA GLU A 76 63.54 7.89 8.17
C GLU A 76 62.87 7.98 9.54
N GLU A 77 63.42 7.19 10.44
CA GLU A 77 63.11 7.16 11.87
C GLU A 77 63.61 8.44 12.52
N ALA A 78 62.80 8.94 13.45
CA ALA A 78 63.14 10.01 14.35
C ALA A 78 64.24 9.58 15.34
N SER A 79 65.14 10.50 15.66
CA SER A 79 65.69 10.58 17.01
C SER A 79 65.45 11.98 17.54
N SER A 80 64.69 11.99 18.64
CA SER A 80 64.38 13.10 19.51
C SER A 80 65.61 13.51 20.31
N ASP A 81 65.85 14.81 20.45
CA ASP A 81 66.40 15.41 21.67
C ASP A 81 65.94 16.87 21.71
N LYS A 82 64.94 17.18 22.55
CA LYS A 82 65.13 17.78 23.89
C LYS A 82 66.00 19.03 23.84
N ILE A 83 65.28 20.15 23.88
CA ILE A 83 65.78 21.47 24.26
C ILE A 83 66.25 21.37 25.72
N GLU A 84 67.56 21.21 25.89
CA GLU A 84 68.25 21.76 27.06
C GLU A 84 68.82 23.11 26.64
N THR A 85 68.35 24.15 27.32
CA THR A 85 69.05 25.42 27.40
C THR A 85 70.32 25.22 28.23
N PRO A 86 71.47 25.68 27.75
CA PRO A 86 72.44 26.32 28.60
C PRO A 86 72.52 27.79 28.21
N ALA A 87 71.96 28.61 29.09
CA ALA A 87 72.52 29.93 29.29
C ALA A 87 74.00 29.74 29.69
N THR A 88 74.90 30.09 28.79
CA THR A 88 76.28 30.43 29.15
C THR A 88 76.69 31.69 28.42
N PRO A 89 77.41 32.60 29.10
CA PRO A 89 77.55 33.99 28.71
C PRO A 89 78.72 34.16 27.75
N ILE A 90 78.50 34.83 26.63
CA ILE A 90 79.61 35.29 25.78
C ILE A 90 79.91 36.74 26.17
N GLU A 91 80.59 36.87 27.31
CA GLU A 91 81.64 37.88 27.43
C GLU A 91 82.88 37.26 26.79
N THR A 92 83.24 37.75 25.60
CA THR A 92 84.57 38.31 25.33
C THR A 92 84.59 38.70 23.86
N SER A 93 84.85 39.98 23.66
CA SER A 93 85.46 40.55 22.46
C SER A 93 86.39 39.56 21.75
N PRO A 94 86.21 39.35 20.45
CA PRO A 94 87.29 39.49 19.51
C PRO A 94 87.12 40.87 18.92
N ALA A 95 87.95 41.78 19.43
CA ALA A 95 88.87 42.50 18.59
C ALA A 95 88.87 41.86 17.21
N ALA A 96 88.31 42.56 16.24
CA ALA A 96 88.49 42.23 14.85
C ALA A 96 90.00 42.03 14.69
N LYS A 97 90.41 40.76 14.70
CA LYS A 97 91.62 40.37 14.02
C LYS A 97 91.32 40.83 12.62
N GLU A 98 91.99 41.91 12.25
CA GLU A 98 92.49 42.06 10.91
C GLU A 98 92.95 40.65 10.48
N GLU A 99 92.06 39.91 9.82
CA GLU A 99 92.45 39.28 8.58
C GLU A 99 92.54 40.46 7.59
N SER A 100 93.58 41.27 7.80
CA SER A 100 94.51 41.46 6.72
C SER A 100 94.76 40.04 6.20
N GLU A 101 94.32 39.77 4.98
CA GLU A 101 95.24 39.07 4.11
C GLU A 101 96.51 39.95 4.09
N GLU A 102 97.31 39.86 5.16
CA GLU A 102 98.75 39.77 5.04
C GLU A 102 98.94 38.50 4.22
N SER A 103 98.72 38.66 2.91
CA SER A 103 99.59 37.99 1.98
C SER A 103 100.99 38.30 2.48
N GLU A 104 101.62 37.30 3.10
CA GLU A 104 103.08 37.15 3.17
C GLU A 104 103.59 37.15 1.72
N ASP A 105 103.46 38.29 1.06
CA ASP A 105 103.97 38.56 -0.27
C ASP A 105 105.28 39.26 0.00
N GLU A 106 106.36 38.48 -0.03
CA GLU A 106 107.74 38.94 -0.04
C GLU A 106 107.84 40.27 -0.80
N GLU A 107 108.05 41.38 -0.09
CA GLU A 107 108.47 42.62 -0.74
C GLU A 107 109.83 42.29 -1.35
N GLU A 108 109.86 42.06 -2.66
CA GLU A 108 111.11 41.95 -3.40
C GLU A 108 111.88 43.27 -3.20
N GLU A 109 112.80 43.29 -2.23
CA GLU A 109 113.76 44.37 -2.01
C GLU A 109 114.70 44.42 -3.22
N PHE A 110 114.30 45.16 -4.24
CA PHE A 110 115.20 45.53 -5.31
C PHE A 110 116.04 46.72 -4.86
N ASP A 111 117.35 46.50 -4.67
CA ASP A 111 118.29 47.60 -4.43
C ASP A 111 118.61 48.32 -5.76
N PHE A 112 117.95 49.45 -5.97
CA PHE A 112 118.11 50.23 -7.19
C PHE A 112 119.37 51.13 -7.19
N HIS A 113 120.15 51.20 -6.10
CA HIS A 113 121.22 52.21 -5.93
C HIS A 113 122.36 52.14 -6.97
N ASN A 114 122.50 51.01 -7.68
CA ASN A 114 123.53 50.81 -8.70
C ASN A 114 122.99 50.86 -10.15
N TYR A 115 121.72 51.21 -10.34
CA TYR A 115 121.10 51.21 -11.66
C TYR A 115 121.46 52.49 -12.42
N THR A 116 121.71 52.34 -13.72
CA THR A 116 121.90 53.48 -14.63
C THR A 116 120.54 54.11 -15.00
N LYS A 117 120.52 55.40 -15.36
CA LYS A 117 119.30 56.11 -15.81
C LYS A 117 118.37 55.29 -16.75
N PRO A 118 118.86 54.65 -17.82
CA PRO A 118 118.02 53.83 -18.70
C PRO A 118 117.48 52.55 -18.04
N GLN A 119 118.19 51.99 -17.06
CA GLN A 119 117.72 50.82 -16.29
C GLN A 119 116.63 51.20 -15.29
N LEU A 120 116.72 52.37 -14.64
CA LEU A 120 115.67 52.91 -13.77
C LEU A 120 114.39 53.23 -14.55
N ILE A 121 114.53 53.82 -15.75
CA ILE A 121 113.39 54.07 -16.65
C ILE A 121 112.74 52.77 -17.09
N LYS A 122 113.53 51.73 -17.38
CA LYS A 122 113.02 50.42 -17.76
C LYS A 122 112.25 49.76 -16.62
N ALA A 123 112.80 49.74 -15.40
CA ALA A 123 112.12 49.20 -14.22
C ALA A 123 110.81 49.94 -13.90
N LEU A 124 110.80 51.28 -14.02
CA LEU A 124 109.56 52.06 -13.87
C LEU A 124 108.53 51.74 -14.96
N LYS A 125 108.96 51.59 -16.21
CA LYS A 125 108.07 51.19 -17.32
C LYS A 125 107.51 49.78 -17.11
N ASP A 126 108.30 48.86 -16.57
CA ASP A 126 107.88 47.50 -16.23
C ASP A 126 106.83 47.52 -15.10
N PHE A 127 107.04 48.31 -14.04
CA PHE A 127 106.03 48.50 -12.98
C PHE A 127 104.75 49.20 -13.46
N VAL A 128 104.85 50.06 -14.48
CA VAL A 128 103.67 50.66 -15.11
C VAL A 128 102.87 49.63 -15.94
N GLN A 129 103.50 48.54 -16.38
CA GLN A 129 102.88 47.43 -17.12
C GLN A 129 102.27 46.36 -16.20
N GLU A 130 102.84 46.10 -15.03
CA GLU A 130 102.41 45.06 -14.07
C GLU A 130 101.03 45.33 -13.40
N GLN A 131 100.43 46.50 -13.60
CA GLN A 131 99.10 46.90 -13.10
C GLN A 131 98.88 46.90 -11.57
N ASN A 132 99.90 46.58 -10.77
CA ASN A 132 99.85 46.55 -9.30
C ASN A 132 100.39 47.85 -8.66
N PHE A 133 99.70 48.96 -8.89
CA PHE A 133 100.18 50.31 -8.55
C PHE A 133 100.18 50.61 -7.04
N VAL A 134 99.30 49.96 -6.27
CA VAL A 134 99.21 50.17 -4.81
C VAL A 134 100.36 49.47 -4.07
N ARG A 135 100.69 48.23 -4.44
CA ARG A 135 101.75 47.43 -3.80
C ARG A 135 103.16 47.91 -4.19
N ARG A 136 103.37 48.28 -5.46
CA ARG A 136 104.66 48.73 -5.97
C ARG A 136 104.94 50.23 -5.72
N ASP A 137 104.07 50.95 -4.99
CA ASP A 137 104.24 52.38 -4.74
C ASP A 137 105.51 52.72 -3.95
N GLY A 138 105.86 51.89 -2.96
CA GLY A 138 107.11 52.05 -2.20
C GLY A 138 108.34 51.97 -3.09
N LEU A 139 108.44 50.91 -3.90
CA LEU A 139 109.54 50.68 -4.84
C LEU A 139 109.63 51.76 -5.94
N VAL A 140 108.49 52.25 -6.43
CA VAL A 140 108.44 53.34 -7.41
C VAL A 140 108.83 54.70 -6.82
N GLN A 141 108.54 54.95 -5.54
CA GLN A 141 109.07 56.13 -4.83
C GLN A 141 110.58 56.04 -4.65
N GLU A 142 111.12 54.86 -4.36
CA GLU A 142 112.56 54.64 -4.23
C GLU A 142 113.30 54.83 -5.57
N ILE A 143 112.78 54.27 -6.67
CA ILE A 143 113.28 54.54 -8.04
C ILE A 143 113.27 56.04 -8.35
N LYS A 144 112.21 56.75 -7.96
CA LYS A 144 112.12 58.19 -8.17
C LYS A 144 113.18 58.95 -7.37
N ASN A 145 113.35 58.63 -6.10
CA ASN A 145 114.34 59.32 -5.27
C ASN A 145 115.75 59.21 -5.87
N GLN A 146 116.11 58.01 -6.35
CA GLN A 146 117.41 57.78 -6.99
C GLN A 146 117.54 58.47 -8.35
N TYR A 147 116.47 58.46 -9.15
CA TYR A 147 116.48 59.17 -10.44
C TYR A 147 116.58 60.70 -10.25
N ASP A 148 115.88 61.25 -9.25
CA ASP A 148 115.93 62.67 -8.90
C ASP A 148 117.36 63.07 -8.48
N GLU A 149 118.12 62.21 -7.78
CA GLU A 149 119.53 62.46 -7.47
C GLU A 149 120.42 62.55 -8.72
N TYR A 150 120.23 61.65 -9.70
CA TYR A 150 120.95 61.71 -10.97
C TYR A 150 120.55 62.94 -11.79
N TYR A 151 119.27 63.30 -11.79
CA TYR A 151 118.75 64.49 -12.47
C TYR A 151 119.35 65.78 -11.89
N LEU A 152 119.42 65.89 -10.55
CA LEU A 152 120.03 67.03 -9.87
C LEU A 152 121.52 67.15 -10.19
N LYS A 153 122.27 66.03 -10.17
CA LYS A 153 123.70 66.03 -10.53
C LYS A 153 123.95 66.48 -11.97
N GLU A 154 123.13 66.04 -12.92
CA GLU A 154 123.25 66.49 -14.31
C GLU A 154 122.85 67.94 -14.52
N GLN A 155 121.83 68.41 -13.79
CA GLN A 155 121.44 69.82 -13.79
C GLN A 155 122.58 70.71 -13.25
N GLU A 156 123.22 70.30 -12.15
CA GLU A 156 124.38 71.00 -11.57
C GLU A 156 125.57 71.02 -12.54
N GLN A 157 125.89 69.89 -13.18
CA GLN A 157 126.96 69.82 -14.19
C GLN A 157 126.68 70.68 -15.42
N ALA A 158 125.44 70.68 -15.91
CA ALA A 158 125.02 71.50 -17.05
C ALA A 158 125.04 73.00 -16.69
N LEU A 159 124.69 73.35 -15.45
CA LEU A 159 124.80 74.70 -14.92
C LEU A 159 126.27 75.14 -14.82
N ASP A 160 127.16 74.26 -14.33
CA ASP A 160 128.60 74.51 -14.25
C ASP A 160 129.28 74.67 -15.62
N GLN A 161 128.86 73.89 -16.63
CA GLN A 161 129.32 74.06 -18.01
C GLN A 161 128.83 75.39 -18.59
N PHE A 162 127.56 75.73 -18.39
CA PHE A 162 126.98 77.00 -18.86
C PHE A 162 127.66 78.22 -18.23
N LEU A 163 128.03 78.15 -16.95
CA LEU A 163 128.83 79.18 -16.27
C LEU A 163 130.26 79.29 -16.85
N LYS A 164 130.90 78.17 -17.24
CA LYS A 164 132.24 78.17 -17.85
C LYS A 164 132.26 78.72 -19.27
N GLU A 165 131.17 78.54 -20.02
CA GLU A 165 130.99 79.09 -21.37
C GLU A 165 130.59 80.58 -21.37
N GLY A 166 130.47 81.20 -20.19
CA GLY A 166 130.25 82.64 -20.02
C GLY A 166 128.79 83.05 -19.85
N GLY A 167 127.89 82.10 -19.54
CA GLY A 167 126.47 82.38 -19.23
C GLY A 167 126.24 82.90 -17.81
N GLU A 168 125.18 83.69 -17.62
CA GLU A 168 124.76 84.24 -16.32
C GLU A 168 123.69 83.33 -15.67
N LYS A 169 123.76 83.15 -14.34
CA LYS A 169 123.00 82.11 -13.60
C LYS A 169 121.47 82.23 -13.74
N ASP A 170 120.93 83.44 -13.88
CA ASP A 170 119.49 83.70 -13.98
C ASP A 170 118.87 83.31 -15.35
N GLY A 171 119.69 83.10 -16.38
CA GLY A 171 119.22 82.71 -17.72
C GLY A 171 119.19 81.20 -17.98
N PHE A 172 119.64 80.38 -17.02
CA PHE A 172 119.81 78.94 -17.23
C PHE A 172 118.48 78.19 -17.09
N VAL A 173 118.05 77.54 -18.18
CA VAL A 173 116.92 76.61 -18.18
C VAL A 173 117.43 75.25 -18.61
N TYR A 174 117.48 74.30 -17.67
CA TYR A 174 117.85 72.92 -17.98
C TYR A 174 116.74 72.28 -18.80
N ARG A 175 116.98 72.18 -20.11
CA ARG A 175 116.16 71.37 -21.02
C ARG A 175 116.69 69.95 -20.87
N GLY A 176 116.17 69.24 -19.87
CA GLY A 176 116.60 67.88 -19.55
C GLY A 176 116.66 66.96 -20.75
N THR A 177 117.34 65.83 -20.57
CA THR A 177 117.54 64.83 -21.62
C THR A 177 116.22 64.22 -22.06
N ASP A 178 116.19 63.61 -23.26
CA ASP A 178 115.01 62.86 -23.71
C ASP A 178 114.66 61.72 -22.74
N GLU A 179 115.67 61.15 -22.05
CA GLU A 179 115.51 60.14 -21.00
C GLU A 179 114.75 60.70 -19.77
N ASP A 180 115.04 61.93 -19.34
CA ASP A 180 114.36 62.55 -18.18
C ASP A 180 112.88 62.81 -18.48
N ARG A 181 112.56 63.21 -19.71
CA ARG A 181 111.17 63.37 -20.15
C ARG A 181 110.43 62.05 -20.14
N GLU A 182 111.08 60.97 -20.59
CA GLU A 182 110.50 59.62 -20.57
C GLU A 182 110.27 59.10 -19.14
N PHE A 183 111.20 59.37 -18.21
CA PHE A 183 111.06 58.99 -16.81
C PHE A 183 109.86 59.67 -16.14
N PHE A 184 109.82 61.01 -16.16
CA PHE A 184 108.75 61.76 -15.51
C PHE A 184 107.38 61.52 -16.15
N ALA A 185 107.33 61.30 -17.48
CA ALA A 185 106.09 60.88 -18.14
C ALA A 185 105.62 59.49 -17.66
N SER A 186 106.54 58.52 -17.51
CA SER A 186 106.23 57.18 -17.00
C SER A 186 105.81 57.21 -15.52
N TYR A 187 106.43 58.06 -14.70
CA TYR A 187 106.09 58.24 -13.29
C TYR A 187 104.74 58.93 -13.10
N GLN A 188 104.46 59.96 -13.88
CA GLN A 188 103.15 60.62 -13.88
C GLN A 188 102.05 59.64 -14.32
N LEU A 189 102.33 58.82 -15.34
CA LEU A 189 101.43 57.75 -15.76
C LEU A 189 101.20 56.71 -14.65
N PHE A 190 102.23 56.33 -13.89
CA PHE A 190 102.09 55.47 -12.71
C PHE A 190 101.18 56.09 -11.64
N LYS A 191 101.40 57.36 -11.30
CA LYS A 191 100.61 58.10 -10.30
C LYS A 191 99.16 58.25 -10.71
N GLU A 192 98.90 58.54 -11.98
CA GLU A 192 97.55 58.64 -12.55
C GLU A 192 96.84 57.28 -12.49
N LYS A 193 97.51 56.19 -12.88
CA LYS A 193 96.96 54.83 -12.79
C LYS A 193 96.72 54.38 -11.35
N LYS A 194 97.62 54.73 -10.41
CA LYS A 194 97.44 54.50 -8.96
C LYS A 194 96.19 55.20 -8.43
N HIS A 195 96.04 56.49 -8.74
CA HIS A 195 94.87 57.25 -8.31
C HIS A 195 93.58 56.69 -8.93
N GLN A 196 93.62 56.24 -10.19
CA GLN A 196 92.51 55.52 -10.81
C GLN A 196 92.17 54.22 -10.05
N GLN A 197 93.17 53.42 -9.68
CA GLN A 197 92.98 52.18 -8.92
C GLN A 197 92.36 52.43 -7.53
N TYR A 198 92.81 53.46 -6.80
CA TYR A 198 92.19 53.85 -5.53
C TYR A 198 90.74 54.30 -5.70
N LYS A 199 90.48 55.13 -6.72
CA LYS A 199 89.13 55.59 -7.04
C LYS A 199 88.21 54.43 -7.44
N ASP A 200 88.74 53.43 -8.14
CA ASP A 200 87.97 52.26 -8.55
C ASP A 200 87.75 51.26 -7.41
N LEU A 201 88.71 51.13 -6.47
CA LEU A 201 88.52 50.41 -5.21
C LEU A 201 87.47 51.09 -4.31
N GLU A 202 87.49 52.41 -4.21
CA GLU A 202 86.51 53.17 -3.42
C GLU A 202 85.11 53.07 -4.05
N LYS A 203 84.98 53.23 -5.37
CA LYS A 203 83.74 52.93 -6.09
C LYS A 203 83.29 51.48 -5.91
N SER A 204 84.21 50.51 -5.88
CA SER A 204 83.86 49.11 -5.63
C SER A 204 83.33 48.92 -4.21
N LYS A 205 83.94 49.56 -3.21
CA LYS A 205 83.46 49.54 -1.82
C LYS A 205 82.10 50.22 -1.70
N GLU A 206 81.88 51.34 -2.38
CA GLU A 206 80.57 52.01 -2.43
C GLU A 206 79.51 51.16 -3.14
N LYS A 207 79.85 50.50 -4.25
CA LYS A 207 78.96 49.52 -4.90
C LYS A 207 78.62 48.37 -3.97
N ASN A 208 79.62 47.77 -3.32
CA ASN A 208 79.41 46.73 -2.30
C ASN A 208 78.51 47.21 -1.16
N ALA A 209 78.63 48.47 -0.73
CA ALA A 209 77.76 49.06 0.29
C ALA A 209 76.31 49.17 -0.20
N ASN A 210 76.09 49.62 -1.43
CA ASN A 210 74.77 49.71 -2.05
C ASN A 210 74.15 48.32 -2.25
N ASP A 211 74.93 47.33 -2.68
CA ASP A 211 74.48 45.95 -2.84
C ASP A 211 74.11 45.35 -1.48
N LYS A 212 74.89 45.60 -0.41
CA LYS A 212 74.50 45.20 0.96
C LYS A 212 73.24 45.91 1.44
N ASN A 213 73.04 47.19 1.13
CA ASN A 213 71.79 47.88 1.44
C ASN A 213 70.59 47.27 0.68
N LEU A 214 70.76 46.91 -0.59
CA LEU A 214 69.71 46.26 -1.39
C LEU A 214 69.33 44.89 -0.81
N ILE A 215 70.32 44.11 -0.35
CA ILE A 215 70.06 42.85 0.37
C ILE A 215 69.31 43.11 1.69
N LEU A 216 69.64 44.17 2.42
CA LEU A 216 68.91 44.51 3.66
C LEU A 216 67.46 44.90 3.36
N ASP A 217 67.19 45.60 2.26
CA ASP A 217 65.83 45.95 1.85
C ASP A 217 65.04 44.71 1.42
N GLN A 218 65.67 43.77 0.70
CA GLN A 218 65.06 42.47 0.40
C GLN A 218 64.78 41.67 1.68
N LEU A 219 65.71 41.68 2.65
CA LEU A 219 65.52 41.00 3.92
C LEU A 219 64.42 41.66 4.76
N ARG A 220 64.28 43.00 4.71
CA ARG A 220 63.14 43.72 5.32
C ARG A 220 61.83 43.31 4.70
N GLU A 221 61.75 43.27 3.37
CA GLU A 221 60.54 42.86 2.66
C GLU A 221 60.12 41.42 3.02
N ILE A 222 61.09 40.51 3.17
CA ILE A 222 60.84 39.12 3.59
C ILE A 222 60.38 39.03 5.06
N VAL A 223 60.89 39.89 5.94
CA VAL A 223 60.57 39.90 7.36
C VAL A 223 59.26 40.62 7.67
N ASP A 224 58.96 41.70 6.94
CA ASP A 224 57.73 42.48 7.05
C ASP A 224 56.59 41.87 6.21
N GLY A 225 56.89 41.00 5.25
CA GLY A 225 55.91 40.22 4.51
C GLY A 225 55.15 39.25 5.41
N GLU A 226 53.83 39.18 5.22
CA GLU A 226 52.93 38.30 5.99
C GLU A 226 53.14 36.79 5.69
N GLU A 227 53.88 36.47 4.64
CA GLU A 227 54.17 35.11 4.20
C GLU A 227 55.38 34.51 4.94
N THR A 228 55.13 33.96 6.14
CA THR A 228 56.07 33.10 6.87
C THR A 228 56.43 31.78 6.15
N THR A 229 55.90 31.56 4.95
CA THR A 229 56.26 30.48 4.02
C THR A 229 57.51 30.78 3.19
N ASN A 230 58.17 31.92 3.42
CA ASN A 230 59.46 32.20 2.77
C ASN A 230 60.47 31.09 3.08
N SER A 231 60.83 30.35 2.03
CA SER A 231 61.69 29.18 2.10
C SER A 231 63.01 29.55 2.78
N ILE A 232 63.47 28.73 3.72
CA ILE A 232 64.81 28.85 4.33
C ILE A 232 65.89 29.03 3.25
N GLU A 233 65.65 28.48 2.07
CA GLU A 233 66.48 28.62 0.88
C GLU A 233 66.66 30.07 0.39
N THR A 234 65.63 30.93 0.43
CA THR A 234 65.76 32.33 0.02
C THR A 234 66.63 33.10 1.01
N ILE A 235 66.48 32.83 2.30
CA ILE A 235 67.33 33.43 3.34
C ILE A 235 68.74 32.86 3.33
N LYS A 236 68.93 31.58 3.03
CA LYS A 236 70.26 31.00 2.79
C LYS A 236 70.94 31.65 1.59
N LYS A 237 70.21 31.91 0.49
CA LYS A 237 70.74 32.65 -0.66
C LYS A 237 71.15 34.08 -0.28
N ILE A 238 70.32 34.78 0.48
CA ILE A 238 70.64 36.12 1.02
C ILE A 238 71.87 36.07 1.94
N GLN A 239 71.99 35.05 2.79
CA GLN A 239 73.18 34.82 3.62
C GLN A 239 74.44 34.60 2.76
N ASP A 240 74.33 33.81 1.70
CA ASP A 240 75.44 33.53 0.79
C ASP A 240 75.82 34.76 -0.05
N GLU A 241 74.85 35.53 -0.54
CA GLU A 241 75.06 36.79 -1.26
C GLU A 241 75.69 37.85 -0.36
N TRP A 242 75.23 37.97 0.90
CA TRP A 242 75.82 38.85 1.90
C TRP A 242 77.30 38.51 2.18
N LYS A 243 77.64 37.22 2.24
CA LYS A 243 79.02 36.74 2.43
C LYS A 243 79.89 36.94 1.19
N LYS A 244 79.33 36.83 -0.02
CA LYS A 244 80.05 37.05 -1.28
C LYS A 244 80.42 38.50 -1.53
N ILE A 245 79.63 39.45 -1.01
CA ILE A 245 79.95 40.87 -1.17
C ILE A 245 81.16 41.23 -0.30
N GLY A 246 82.23 41.66 -0.97
CA GLY A 246 83.52 42.00 -0.37
C GLY A 246 83.51 43.20 0.59
N PRO A 247 84.69 43.79 0.86
CA PRO A 247 84.84 44.84 1.86
C PRO A 247 84.04 46.10 1.49
N VAL A 248 83.58 46.79 2.53
CA VAL A 248 82.68 47.96 2.49
C VAL A 248 83.36 49.12 3.23
N PRO A 249 83.01 50.40 2.98
CA PRO A 249 83.61 51.52 3.70
C PRO A 249 83.48 51.35 5.22
N HIS A 250 84.57 51.60 5.95
CA HIS A 250 84.68 51.34 7.39
C HIS A 250 83.60 52.06 8.21
N SER A 251 83.17 53.24 7.76
CA SER A 251 82.09 54.04 8.36
C SER A 251 80.72 53.33 8.37
N GLN A 252 80.43 52.52 7.35
CA GLN A 252 79.10 51.90 7.17
C GLN A 252 79.04 50.44 7.62
N ASN A 253 80.18 49.76 7.73
CA ASN A 253 80.24 48.32 8.00
C ASN A 253 79.54 47.93 9.32
N LYS A 254 79.78 48.67 10.41
CA LYS A 254 79.19 48.39 11.73
C LYS A 254 77.66 48.49 11.71
N ASN A 255 77.12 49.52 11.04
CA ASN A 255 75.68 49.75 10.97
C ASN A 255 75.00 48.69 10.09
N LEU A 256 75.60 48.38 8.93
CA LEU A 256 75.10 47.35 8.00
C LEU A 256 75.05 45.97 8.67
N TRP A 257 76.09 45.61 9.42
CA TRP A 257 76.14 44.35 10.15
C TRP A 257 75.13 44.29 11.30
N ALA A 258 74.96 45.37 12.07
CA ALA A 258 73.95 45.44 13.12
C ALA A 258 72.52 45.33 12.56
N SER A 259 72.22 46.03 11.45
CA SER A 259 70.91 45.93 10.80
C SER A 259 70.64 44.55 10.20
N TYR A 260 71.67 43.89 9.68
CA TYR A 260 71.56 42.54 9.14
C TYR A 260 71.16 41.53 10.21
N ASN A 261 71.87 41.50 11.34
CA ASN A 261 71.58 40.57 12.43
C ASN A 261 70.19 40.84 13.05
N ALA A 262 69.82 42.11 13.26
CA ALA A 262 68.50 42.44 13.80
C ALA A 262 67.35 41.94 12.91
N LEU A 263 67.50 42.00 11.58
CA LEU A 263 66.50 41.47 10.65
C LEU A 263 66.50 39.93 10.62
N MET A 264 67.67 39.30 10.70
CA MET A 264 67.80 37.84 10.80
C MET A 264 67.17 37.29 12.08
N ASP A 265 67.41 37.93 13.22
CA ASP A 265 66.82 37.56 14.51
C ASP A 265 65.29 37.67 14.44
N ARG A 266 64.78 38.80 13.93
CA ARG A 266 63.33 39.00 13.73
C ARG A 266 62.70 37.95 12.81
N PHE A 267 63.40 37.51 11.77
CA PHE A 267 62.92 36.42 10.90
C PHE A 267 62.76 35.10 11.68
N TYR A 268 63.80 34.69 12.43
CA TYR A 268 63.76 33.43 13.17
C TYR A 268 62.75 33.47 14.32
N ASP A 269 62.58 34.62 14.96
CA ASP A 269 61.54 34.85 15.96
C ASP A 269 60.14 34.70 15.33
N ASN A 270 59.84 35.41 14.24
CA ASN A 270 58.56 35.31 13.52
C ASN A 270 58.27 33.86 13.07
N ARG A 271 59.30 33.15 12.61
CA ARG A 271 59.20 31.75 12.21
C ARG A 271 58.91 30.83 13.40
N SER A 272 59.62 31.01 14.51
CA SER A 272 59.40 30.21 15.73
C SER A 272 57.97 30.39 16.24
N ILE A 273 57.48 31.64 16.29
CA ILE A 273 56.10 31.99 16.65
C ILE A 273 55.10 31.32 15.69
N TYR A 274 55.37 31.31 14.38
CA TYR A 274 54.51 30.62 13.41
C TYR A 274 54.45 29.10 13.66
N PHE A 275 55.59 28.45 13.90
CA PHE A 275 55.61 27.01 14.19
C PHE A 275 54.93 26.69 15.54
N GLU A 276 55.11 27.52 16.55
CA GLU A 276 54.41 27.40 17.83
C GLU A 276 52.90 27.56 17.65
N LEU A 277 52.45 28.58 16.89
CA LEU A 277 51.05 28.78 16.58
C LEU A 277 50.46 27.58 15.83
N LYS A 278 51.18 27.07 14.83
CA LYS A 278 50.77 25.89 14.06
C LYS A 278 50.71 24.62 14.92
N GLU A 279 51.61 24.47 15.89
CA GLU A 279 51.59 23.36 16.83
C GLU A 279 50.44 23.48 17.83
N LEU A 280 50.13 24.70 18.28
CA LEU A 280 48.92 24.98 19.06
C LEU A 280 47.65 24.70 18.25
N ASP A 281 47.61 25.04 16.97
CA ASP A 281 46.48 24.72 16.08
C ASP A 281 46.32 23.21 15.90
N ARG A 282 47.42 22.47 15.73
CA ARG A 282 47.38 20.99 15.69
C ARG A 282 46.86 20.39 16.99
N LYS A 283 47.25 20.93 18.15
CA LYS A 283 46.70 20.51 19.46
C LYS A 283 45.22 20.82 19.59
N LYS A 284 44.77 22.01 19.20
CA LYS A 284 43.33 22.35 19.18
C LYS A 284 42.54 21.46 18.22
N ASN A 285 43.11 21.13 17.05
CA ASN A 285 42.52 20.19 16.10
C ASN A 285 42.43 18.78 16.68
N LEU A 286 43.45 18.34 17.42
CA LEU A 286 43.46 17.06 18.14
C LEU A 286 42.32 17.01 19.15
N ASP A 287 42.20 18.02 20.02
CA ASP A 287 41.13 18.11 21.01
C ASP A 287 39.75 18.09 20.34
N SER A 288 39.58 18.89 19.27
CA SER A 288 38.33 18.93 18.50
C SER A 288 37.98 17.59 17.88
N LYS A 289 38.96 16.86 17.31
CA LYS A 289 38.71 15.53 16.74
C LYS A 289 38.48 14.47 17.82
N LEU A 290 39.09 14.59 19.00
CA LEU A 290 38.78 13.71 20.14
C LEU A 290 37.34 13.91 20.64
N ASP A 291 36.86 15.15 20.65
CA ASP A 291 35.46 15.46 20.95
C ASP A 291 34.52 14.85 19.89
N LEU A 292 34.87 14.93 18.61
CA LEU A 292 34.09 14.26 17.55
C LEU A 292 34.08 12.75 17.71
N CYS A 293 35.21 12.12 18.06
CA CYS A 293 35.26 10.69 18.35
C CYS A 293 34.34 10.33 19.53
N SER A 294 34.35 11.13 20.59
CA SER A 294 33.49 10.93 21.77
C SER A 294 32.01 11.09 21.43
N LYS A 295 31.66 12.08 20.58
CA LYS A 295 30.30 12.25 20.04
C LYS A 295 29.90 11.05 19.17
N ALA A 296 30.77 10.58 18.28
CA ALA A 296 30.50 9.42 17.43
C ALA A 296 30.28 8.13 18.25
N GLU A 297 31.08 7.92 19.31
CA GLU A 297 30.87 6.82 20.26
C GLU A 297 29.52 6.92 20.98
N ALA A 298 29.08 8.13 21.32
CA ALA A 298 27.78 8.35 21.94
C ALA A 298 26.60 8.06 20.99
N LEU A 299 26.76 8.25 19.68
CA LEU A 299 25.73 7.91 18.68
C LEU A 299 25.38 6.43 18.67
N SER A 300 26.30 5.57 19.09
CA SER A 300 26.00 4.14 19.25
C SER A 300 24.90 3.89 20.29
N LYS A 301 24.64 4.80 21.24
CA LYS A 301 23.61 4.65 22.29
C LYS A 301 22.25 5.22 21.90
N VAL A 302 22.16 5.99 20.82
CA VAL A 302 20.90 6.59 20.36
C VAL A 302 19.98 5.51 19.80
N GLU A 303 18.71 5.53 20.19
CA GLU A 303 17.72 4.52 19.77
C GLU A 303 17.27 4.71 18.31
N ASP A 304 17.14 5.96 17.85
CA ASP A 304 16.80 6.24 16.46
C ASP A 304 18.02 6.07 15.54
N VAL A 305 18.04 4.94 14.84
CA VAL A 305 19.05 4.57 13.86
C VAL A 305 19.17 5.62 12.74
N LYS A 306 18.08 6.26 12.30
CA LYS A 306 18.13 7.24 11.19
C LYS A 306 18.79 8.54 11.63
N GLU A 307 18.41 9.06 12.80
CA GLU A 307 19.00 10.26 13.37
C GLU A 307 20.48 10.03 13.72
N ALA A 308 20.81 8.85 14.25
CA ALA A 308 22.19 8.44 14.51
C ALA A 308 23.07 8.44 13.25
N ILE A 309 22.53 8.05 12.08
CA ILE A 309 23.29 8.08 10.81
C ILE A 309 23.43 9.50 10.27
N LYS A 310 22.37 10.32 10.36
CA LYS A 310 22.43 11.71 9.90
C LYS A 310 23.50 12.47 10.69
N SER A 311 23.42 12.40 12.01
CA SER A 311 24.42 12.98 12.90
C SER A 311 25.82 12.39 12.68
N LEU A 312 25.94 11.09 12.39
CA LEU A 312 27.23 10.48 12.04
C LEU A 312 27.81 11.07 10.75
N ASN A 313 26.99 11.29 9.72
CA ASN A 313 27.44 11.93 8.48
C ASN A 313 27.89 13.37 8.71
N ASP A 314 27.13 14.14 9.51
CA ASP A 314 27.51 15.51 9.89
C ASP A 314 28.86 15.50 10.64
N LEU A 315 29.08 14.55 11.55
CA LEU A 315 30.38 14.37 12.23
C LEU A 315 31.51 13.96 11.26
N HIS A 316 31.21 13.19 10.21
CA HIS A 316 32.19 12.86 9.17
C HIS A 316 32.61 14.10 8.37
N GLU A 317 31.68 15.01 8.07
CA GLU A 317 31.98 16.28 7.43
C GLU A 317 32.82 17.17 8.35
N GLU A 318 32.41 17.34 9.61
CA GLU A 318 33.18 18.09 10.61
C GLU A 318 34.61 17.52 10.76
N PHE A 319 34.76 16.19 10.83
CA PHE A 319 36.06 15.54 10.94
C PHE A 319 36.97 15.79 9.73
N LYS A 320 36.39 15.86 8.53
CA LYS A 320 37.11 16.16 7.27
C LYS A 320 37.52 17.64 7.19
N HIS A 321 36.71 18.54 7.73
CA HIS A 321 36.97 19.98 7.71
C HIS A 321 37.98 20.43 8.78
N ILE A 322 38.16 19.68 9.87
CA ILE A 322 39.21 19.97 10.84
C ILE A 322 40.59 19.63 10.26
N GLY A 323 41.52 20.57 10.43
CA GLY A 323 42.89 20.49 9.92
C GLY A 323 43.72 19.31 10.45
N PRO A 324 45.00 19.25 10.04
CA PRO A 324 45.89 18.16 10.43
C PRO A 324 46.18 18.17 11.93
N VAL A 325 46.36 16.96 12.46
CA VAL A 325 46.67 16.63 13.86
C VAL A 325 48.15 16.21 13.96
N PRO A 326 48.79 16.18 15.15
CA PRO A 326 50.13 15.62 15.30
C PRO A 326 50.24 14.21 14.69
N ARG A 327 51.36 13.91 14.02
CA ARG A 327 51.53 12.68 13.22
C ARG A 327 51.34 11.40 14.04
N GLU A 328 51.67 11.44 15.33
CA GLU A 328 51.57 10.29 16.24
C GLU A 328 50.11 9.86 16.48
N ASP A 329 49.19 10.83 16.58
CA ASP A 329 47.79 10.59 16.94
C ASP A 329 46.86 10.39 15.73
N GLN A 330 47.32 10.71 14.51
CA GLN A 330 46.49 10.66 13.30
C GLN A 330 45.84 9.29 13.07
N GLU A 331 46.63 8.22 13.12
CA GLU A 331 46.13 6.86 12.86
C GLU A 331 45.24 6.37 14.00
N ALA A 332 45.64 6.58 15.26
CA ALA A 332 44.87 6.16 16.42
C ALA A 332 43.48 6.82 16.46
N LEU A 333 43.44 8.13 16.19
CA LEU A 333 42.22 8.92 16.12
C LEU A 333 41.31 8.47 14.97
N TRP A 334 41.88 8.20 13.80
CA TRP A 334 41.12 7.70 12.66
C TRP A 334 40.52 6.32 12.93
N GLN A 335 41.29 5.38 13.49
CA GLN A 335 40.79 4.06 13.85
C GLN A 335 39.67 4.13 14.88
N ARG A 336 39.80 5.02 15.87
CA ARG A 336 38.76 5.24 16.90
C ARG A 336 37.46 5.77 16.28
N PHE A 337 37.55 6.78 15.43
CA PHE A 337 36.40 7.33 14.73
C PHE A 337 35.74 6.29 13.82
N LYS A 338 36.55 5.56 13.03
CA LYS A 338 36.06 4.49 12.15
C LYS A 338 35.35 3.38 12.91
N SER A 339 35.92 2.93 14.03
CA SER A 339 35.29 1.90 14.88
C SER A 339 33.93 2.35 15.41
N ALA A 340 33.81 3.61 15.82
CA ALA A 340 32.53 4.19 16.24
C ALA A 340 31.52 4.24 15.07
N SER A 341 31.95 4.66 13.88
CA SER A 341 31.11 4.66 12.67
C SER A 341 30.64 3.25 12.29
N ASP A 342 31.55 2.27 12.28
CA ASP A 342 31.26 0.86 11.97
C ASP A 342 30.23 0.28 12.95
N ALA A 343 30.29 0.64 14.25
CA ALA A 343 29.31 0.22 15.25
C ALA A 343 27.89 0.74 14.93
N VAL A 344 27.75 2.00 14.52
CA VAL A 344 26.46 2.59 14.13
C VAL A 344 25.93 1.95 12.85
N TYR A 345 26.77 1.72 11.84
CA TYR A 345 26.37 1.03 10.61
C TYR A 345 25.97 -0.42 10.85
N ASN A 346 26.66 -1.15 11.74
CA ASN A 346 26.28 -2.51 12.11
C ASN A 346 24.92 -2.56 12.82
N LYS A 347 24.62 -1.62 13.72
CA LYS A 347 23.28 -1.48 14.32
C LYS A 347 22.20 -1.22 13.28
N ARG A 348 22.48 -0.32 12.33
CA ARG A 348 21.58 -0.05 11.20
C ARG A 348 21.29 -1.33 10.43
N LYS A 349 22.33 -2.05 10.04
CA LYS A 349 22.20 -3.30 9.29
C LYS A 349 21.34 -4.31 10.06
N ALA A 350 21.65 -4.55 11.33
CA ALA A 350 20.89 -5.46 12.19
C ALA A 350 19.40 -5.05 12.33
N TYR A 351 19.11 -3.75 12.43
CA TYR A 351 17.73 -3.24 12.48
C TYR A 351 16.96 -3.49 11.19
N TYR A 352 17.57 -3.24 10.02
CA TYR A 352 16.90 -3.51 8.74
C TYR A 352 16.79 -5.00 8.43
N ASP A 353 17.79 -5.79 8.83
CA ASP A 353 17.75 -7.24 8.66
C ASP A 353 16.65 -7.88 9.52
N SER A 354 16.51 -7.47 10.80
CA SER A 354 15.41 -7.96 11.65
C SER A 354 14.04 -7.55 11.13
N GLN A 355 13.88 -6.31 10.67
CA GLN A 355 12.62 -5.85 10.04
C GLN A 355 12.32 -6.62 8.75
N ARG A 356 13.34 -6.93 7.95
CA ARG A 356 13.18 -7.72 6.73
C ARG A 356 12.75 -9.15 7.03
N GLU A 357 13.26 -9.77 8.09
CA GLU A 357 12.81 -11.09 8.56
C GLU A 357 11.36 -11.05 9.03
N VAL A 358 10.98 -10.04 9.81
CA VAL A 358 9.58 -9.84 10.25
C VAL A 358 8.66 -9.67 9.03
N PHE A 359 9.04 -8.86 8.05
CA PHE A 359 8.24 -8.67 6.84
C PHE A 359 8.12 -9.96 6.02
N LYS A 360 9.21 -10.74 5.89
CA LYS A 360 9.15 -12.06 5.23
C LYS A 360 8.25 -13.04 5.98
N ALA A 361 8.29 -13.06 7.31
CA ALA A 361 7.39 -13.89 8.10
C ALA A 361 5.92 -13.48 7.89
N ASN A 362 5.64 -12.17 7.90
CA ASN A 362 4.31 -11.64 7.58
C ASN A 362 3.86 -11.98 6.16
N GLN A 363 4.78 -11.96 5.19
CA GLN A 363 4.52 -12.36 3.81
C GLN A 363 4.00 -13.80 3.74
N VAL A 364 4.72 -14.73 4.37
CA VAL A 364 4.33 -16.15 4.41
C VAL A 364 2.98 -16.35 5.11
N LEU A 365 2.69 -15.57 6.15
CA LEU A 365 1.38 -15.61 6.81
C LEU A 365 0.26 -15.11 5.88
N LYS A 366 0.48 -14.01 5.15
CA LYS A 366 -0.51 -13.47 4.20
C LYS A 366 -0.71 -14.40 2.99
N GLU A 367 0.34 -15.04 2.49
CA GLU A 367 0.24 -16.07 1.45
C GLU A 367 -0.62 -17.26 1.90
N LYS A 368 -0.44 -17.75 3.13
CA LYS A 368 -1.30 -18.79 3.71
C LYS A 368 -2.77 -18.37 3.84
N LEU A 369 -3.05 -17.09 4.13
CA LEU A 369 -4.43 -16.58 4.13
C LEU A 369 -5.02 -16.53 2.72
N ILE A 370 -4.21 -16.20 1.72
CA ILE A 370 -4.62 -16.24 0.31
C ILE A 370 -4.94 -17.67 -0.11
N GLU A 371 -4.11 -18.67 0.24
CA GLU A 371 -4.39 -20.08 -0.03
C GLU A 371 -5.74 -20.52 0.55
N LYS A 372 -6.02 -20.17 1.82
CA LYS A 372 -7.34 -20.42 2.44
C LYS A 372 -8.46 -19.70 1.69
N LEU A 373 -8.23 -18.48 1.20
CA LEU A 373 -9.22 -17.69 0.48
C LEU A 373 -9.48 -18.27 -0.94
N GLU A 374 -8.47 -18.86 -1.57
CA GLU A 374 -8.57 -19.50 -2.88
C GLU A 374 -9.54 -20.68 -2.90
N GLU A 375 -9.69 -21.41 -1.79
CA GLU A 375 -10.70 -22.46 -1.63
C GLU A 375 -12.13 -21.96 -1.87
N PHE A 376 -12.37 -20.66 -1.61
CA PHE A 376 -13.69 -20.03 -1.78
C PHE A 376 -13.91 -19.43 -3.17
N LYS A 377 -12.89 -19.43 -4.05
CA LYS A 377 -12.97 -18.81 -5.38
C LYS A 377 -14.10 -19.41 -6.24
N SER A 378 -14.27 -20.72 -6.18
CA SER A 378 -15.29 -21.47 -6.94
C SER A 378 -16.52 -21.83 -6.11
N PHE A 379 -16.63 -21.32 -4.88
CA PHE A 379 -17.73 -21.65 -3.99
C PHE A 379 -19.06 -21.14 -4.54
N LYS A 380 -20.01 -22.06 -4.69
CA LYS A 380 -21.42 -21.78 -5.01
C LYS A 380 -22.28 -22.60 -4.07
N ALA A 381 -23.30 -21.98 -3.49
CA ALA A 381 -24.27 -22.66 -2.64
C ALA A 381 -25.68 -22.23 -3.00
N GLU A 382 -26.63 -23.15 -2.88
CA GLU A 382 -28.06 -22.91 -3.14
C GLU A 382 -28.79 -22.34 -1.92
N LYS A 383 -28.22 -22.48 -0.72
CA LYS A 383 -28.86 -22.08 0.55
C LYS A 383 -28.26 -20.79 1.08
N ILE A 384 -29.12 -19.87 1.51
CA ILE A 384 -28.73 -18.60 2.16
C ILE A 384 -27.85 -18.84 3.41
N ARG A 385 -28.12 -19.91 4.18
CA ARG A 385 -27.37 -20.23 5.40
C ARG A 385 -25.89 -20.50 5.12
N ASP A 386 -25.58 -21.17 4.01
CA ASP A 386 -24.22 -21.55 3.65
C ASP A 386 -23.43 -20.30 3.23
N TRP A 387 -24.04 -19.42 2.43
CA TRP A 387 -23.50 -18.09 2.12
C TRP A 387 -23.19 -17.26 3.37
N ASN A 388 -24.10 -17.23 4.36
CA ASN A 388 -23.88 -16.50 5.60
C ASN A 388 -22.76 -17.09 6.46
N THR A 389 -22.62 -18.42 6.48
CA THR A 389 -21.55 -19.11 7.23
C THR A 389 -20.19 -18.82 6.59
N LYS A 390 -20.09 -18.95 5.25
CA LYS A 390 -18.85 -18.64 4.52
C LYS A 390 -18.49 -17.16 4.52
N THR A 391 -19.49 -16.27 4.52
CA THR A 391 -19.24 -14.83 4.73
C THR A 391 -18.54 -14.58 6.07
N LYS A 392 -18.94 -15.26 7.16
CA LYS A 392 -18.28 -15.12 8.47
C LYS A 392 -16.84 -15.63 8.45
N GLU A 393 -16.58 -16.74 7.78
CA GLU A 393 -15.21 -17.28 7.62
C GLU A 393 -14.32 -16.29 6.85
N ILE A 394 -14.80 -15.71 5.76
CA ILE A 394 -14.04 -14.74 4.96
C ILE A 394 -13.82 -13.42 5.70
N LEU A 395 -14.82 -12.94 6.46
CA LEU A 395 -14.63 -11.76 7.32
C LEU A 395 -13.66 -12.04 8.47
N ALA A 396 -13.56 -13.28 8.95
CA ALA A 396 -12.52 -13.65 9.91
C ALA A 396 -11.13 -13.62 9.27
N LEU A 397 -10.99 -14.11 8.02
CA LEU A 397 -9.74 -14.00 7.25
C LEU A 397 -9.34 -12.54 6.99
N GLN A 398 -10.30 -11.64 6.76
CA GLN A 398 -10.04 -10.20 6.66
C GLN A 398 -9.45 -9.64 7.97
N LYS A 399 -10.03 -10.00 9.11
CA LYS A 399 -9.49 -9.56 10.42
C LYS A 399 -8.09 -10.11 10.68
N GLU A 400 -7.84 -11.38 10.33
CA GLU A 400 -6.50 -11.97 10.40
C GLU A 400 -5.53 -11.24 9.47
N TRP A 401 -5.97 -10.85 8.27
CA TRP A 401 -5.17 -10.10 7.31
C TRP A 401 -4.77 -8.71 7.81
N GLU A 402 -5.71 -7.97 8.39
CA GLU A 402 -5.50 -6.64 8.96
C GLU A 402 -4.62 -6.69 10.22
N ALA A 403 -4.72 -7.77 11.00
CA ALA A 403 -3.86 -8.00 12.16
C ALA A 403 -2.40 -8.29 11.77
N ILE A 404 -2.16 -8.85 10.57
CA ILE A 404 -0.80 -9.08 10.07
C ILE A 404 -0.20 -7.75 9.58
N GLY A 405 0.98 -7.46 10.11
CA GLY A 405 1.74 -6.26 9.80
C GLY A 405 2.19 -6.14 8.32
N PRO A 406 3.02 -5.13 8.04
CA PRO A 406 3.48 -4.85 6.68
C PRO A 406 4.36 -5.98 6.11
N VAL A 407 4.37 -6.05 4.78
CA VAL A 407 5.02 -7.06 3.93
C VAL A 407 6.12 -6.37 3.09
N PRO A 408 7.13 -7.08 2.54
CA PRO A 408 8.13 -6.47 1.69
C PRO A 408 7.48 -5.75 0.50
N ARG A 409 8.01 -4.56 0.16
CA ARG A 409 7.43 -3.68 -0.89
C ARG A 409 7.29 -4.34 -2.26
N GLU A 410 8.18 -5.28 -2.58
CA GLU A 410 8.20 -6.02 -3.86
C GLU A 410 6.98 -6.94 -3.99
N ALA A 411 6.74 -7.79 -2.98
CA ALA A 411 5.65 -8.76 -2.99
C ALA A 411 4.30 -8.18 -2.51
N GLY A 412 4.32 -7.12 -1.69
CA GLY A 412 3.13 -6.59 -1.03
C GLY A 412 2.04 -6.13 -2.00
N LYS A 413 2.41 -5.55 -3.15
CA LYS A 413 1.43 -5.12 -4.17
C LYS A 413 0.67 -6.30 -4.77
N GLU A 414 1.39 -7.37 -5.10
CA GLU A 414 0.81 -8.55 -5.73
C GLU A 414 -0.07 -9.33 -4.73
N ILE A 415 0.45 -9.55 -3.52
CA ILE A 415 -0.27 -10.18 -2.40
C ILE A 415 -1.56 -9.43 -2.05
N ASN A 416 -1.51 -8.10 -1.99
CA ASN A 416 -2.71 -7.31 -1.71
C ASN A 416 -3.73 -7.37 -2.86
N LYS A 417 -3.26 -7.34 -4.11
CA LYS A 417 -4.12 -7.47 -5.30
C LYS A 417 -4.80 -8.83 -5.36
N THR A 418 -4.09 -9.92 -5.07
CA THR A 418 -4.65 -11.27 -5.09
C THR A 418 -5.68 -11.46 -3.98
N PHE A 419 -5.37 -11.05 -2.75
CA PHE A 419 -6.31 -11.13 -1.61
C PHE A 419 -7.62 -10.39 -1.90
N TRP A 420 -7.55 -9.09 -2.21
CA TRP A 420 -8.75 -8.30 -2.48
C TRP A 420 -9.46 -8.70 -3.77
N GLY A 421 -8.72 -9.21 -4.76
CA GLY A 421 -9.30 -9.77 -5.98
C GLY A 421 -10.21 -10.97 -5.68
N LEU A 422 -9.71 -11.94 -4.91
CA LEU A 422 -10.47 -13.11 -4.48
C LEU A 422 -11.63 -12.73 -3.54
N PHE A 423 -11.39 -11.82 -2.60
CA PHE A 423 -12.41 -11.30 -1.70
C PHE A 423 -13.58 -10.67 -2.49
N LYS A 424 -13.27 -9.78 -3.44
CA LYS A 424 -14.29 -9.16 -4.30
C LYS A 424 -15.03 -10.19 -5.15
N GLN A 425 -14.34 -11.21 -5.67
CA GLN A 425 -14.98 -12.28 -6.45
C GLN A 425 -16.02 -13.06 -5.61
N PHE A 426 -15.72 -13.38 -4.35
CA PHE A 426 -16.69 -14.05 -3.48
C PHE A 426 -17.96 -13.22 -3.26
N PHE A 427 -17.81 -11.93 -2.93
CA PHE A 427 -18.97 -11.05 -2.72
C PHE A 427 -19.73 -10.77 -4.01
N HIS A 428 -19.05 -10.77 -5.16
CA HIS A 428 -19.71 -10.72 -6.46
C HIS A 428 -20.61 -11.94 -6.69
N HIS A 429 -20.13 -13.16 -6.44
CA HIS A 429 -20.95 -14.37 -6.54
C HIS A 429 -22.12 -14.38 -5.55
N LYS A 430 -21.88 -13.94 -4.31
CA LYS A 430 -22.94 -13.77 -3.30
C LYS A 430 -24.03 -12.83 -3.80
N ASN A 431 -23.65 -11.67 -4.35
CA ASN A 431 -24.60 -10.71 -4.88
C ASN A 431 -25.41 -11.25 -6.05
N LEU A 432 -24.77 -11.98 -6.97
CA LEU A 432 -25.48 -12.63 -8.07
C LEU A 432 -26.52 -13.62 -7.54
N PHE A 433 -26.17 -14.45 -6.55
CA PHE A 433 -27.12 -15.37 -5.92
C PHE A 433 -28.33 -14.65 -5.29
N PHE A 434 -28.11 -13.55 -4.56
CA PHE A 434 -29.23 -12.80 -3.98
C PHE A 434 -30.09 -12.10 -5.04
N LYS A 435 -29.49 -11.60 -6.13
CA LYS A 435 -30.23 -11.06 -7.28
C LYS A 435 -31.11 -12.12 -7.94
N GLU A 436 -30.57 -13.29 -8.24
CA GLU A 436 -31.33 -14.43 -8.80
C GLU A 436 -32.49 -14.83 -7.87
N LEU A 437 -32.25 -14.88 -6.56
CA LEU A 437 -33.29 -15.21 -5.59
C LEU A 437 -34.40 -14.15 -5.54
N ASP A 438 -34.04 -12.87 -5.60
CA ASP A 438 -35.01 -11.77 -5.61
C ASP A 438 -35.79 -11.72 -6.92
N GLU A 439 -35.17 -12.05 -8.06
CA GLU A 439 -35.86 -12.23 -9.34
C GLU A 439 -36.86 -13.39 -9.29
N ILE A 440 -36.50 -14.54 -8.72
CA ILE A 440 -37.42 -15.67 -8.52
C ILE A 440 -38.60 -15.27 -7.63
N ARG A 441 -38.33 -14.54 -6.53
CA ARG A 441 -39.39 -14.02 -5.65
C ARG A 441 -40.31 -13.07 -6.39
N GLN A 442 -39.77 -12.17 -7.20
CA GLN A 442 -40.56 -11.23 -8.00
C GLN A 442 -41.42 -11.97 -9.05
N GLN A 443 -40.88 -12.97 -9.74
CA GLN A 443 -41.66 -13.81 -10.66
C GLN A 443 -42.78 -14.57 -9.94
N ASN A 444 -42.53 -15.09 -8.74
CA ASN A 444 -43.56 -15.75 -7.94
C ASN A 444 -44.65 -14.76 -7.49
N LYS A 445 -44.28 -13.50 -7.20
CA LYS A 445 -45.23 -12.43 -6.91
C LYS A 445 -46.17 -12.18 -8.09
N GLU A 446 -45.62 -12.03 -9.30
CA GLU A 446 -46.43 -11.83 -10.52
C GLU A 446 -47.34 -13.03 -10.81
N LYS A 447 -46.86 -14.26 -10.58
CA LYS A 447 -47.70 -15.47 -10.69
C LYS A 447 -48.82 -15.47 -9.66
N ALA A 448 -48.54 -15.08 -8.41
CA ALA A 448 -49.56 -14.96 -7.37
C ALA A 448 -50.63 -13.92 -7.71
N GLU A 449 -50.24 -12.76 -8.24
CA GLU A 449 -51.17 -11.73 -8.72
C GLU A 449 -52.09 -12.28 -9.82
N LYS A 450 -51.55 -13.01 -10.80
CA LYS A 450 -52.36 -13.67 -11.85
C LYS A 450 -53.32 -14.73 -11.29
N LEU A 451 -52.90 -15.50 -10.28
CA LEU A 451 -53.78 -16.47 -9.62
C LEU A 451 -54.92 -15.74 -8.89
N ILE A 452 -54.64 -14.61 -8.24
CA ILE A 452 -55.66 -13.78 -7.58
C ILE A 452 -56.67 -13.26 -8.61
N GLU A 453 -56.20 -12.69 -9.72
CA GLU A 453 -57.08 -12.21 -10.79
C GLU A 453 -57.98 -13.32 -11.34
N SER A 454 -57.43 -14.52 -11.54
CA SER A 454 -58.22 -15.67 -11.98
C SER A 454 -59.24 -16.14 -10.93
N ALA A 455 -58.91 -16.06 -9.63
CA ALA A 455 -59.84 -16.39 -8.55
C ALA A 455 -60.95 -15.34 -8.41
N GLU A 456 -60.62 -14.06 -8.59
CA GLU A 456 -61.57 -12.95 -8.58
C GLU A 456 -62.59 -13.07 -9.72
N ALA A 457 -62.21 -13.62 -10.87
CA ALA A 457 -63.13 -13.88 -11.99
C ALA A 457 -64.24 -14.91 -11.67
N TYR A 458 -64.03 -15.79 -10.69
CA TYR A 458 -65.01 -16.80 -10.29
C TYR A 458 -65.94 -16.39 -9.15
N LEU A 459 -65.80 -15.16 -8.61
CA LEU A 459 -66.57 -14.68 -7.46
C LEU A 459 -68.09 -14.75 -7.65
N ASP A 460 -68.55 -14.32 -8.82
CA ASP A 460 -69.96 -14.22 -9.17
C ASP A 460 -70.45 -15.41 -10.01
N SER A 461 -69.60 -16.44 -10.19
CA SER A 461 -69.98 -17.61 -10.99
C SER A 461 -71.02 -18.45 -10.27
N THR A 462 -72.12 -18.75 -10.98
CA THR A 462 -73.21 -19.61 -10.51
C THR A 462 -73.02 -21.08 -10.87
N ASP A 463 -71.95 -21.42 -11.64
CA ASP A 463 -71.56 -22.79 -11.90
C ASP A 463 -70.75 -23.37 -10.71
N TRP A 464 -71.49 -23.68 -9.64
CA TRP A 464 -70.93 -24.12 -8.36
C TRP A 464 -70.00 -25.33 -8.45
N LYS A 465 -70.20 -26.20 -9.45
CA LYS A 465 -69.42 -27.44 -9.55
C LYS A 465 -68.12 -27.20 -10.31
N ASN A 466 -68.18 -26.56 -11.47
CA ASN A 466 -66.98 -26.34 -12.28
C ASN A 466 -66.10 -25.25 -11.66
N SER A 467 -66.67 -24.11 -11.23
CA SER A 467 -65.89 -23.04 -10.57
C SER A 467 -65.27 -23.48 -9.25
N SER A 468 -65.91 -24.41 -8.51
CA SER A 468 -65.27 -25.00 -7.32
C SER A 468 -64.07 -25.87 -7.67
N ASN A 469 -64.10 -26.61 -8.77
CA ASN A 469 -62.97 -27.43 -9.17
C ASN A 469 -61.80 -26.55 -9.63
N GLU A 470 -62.08 -25.49 -10.39
CA GLU A 470 -61.07 -24.51 -10.81
C GLU A 470 -60.45 -23.76 -9.62
N LEU A 471 -61.25 -23.26 -8.68
CA LEU A 471 -60.72 -22.61 -7.47
C LEU A 471 -59.88 -23.57 -6.61
N ILE A 472 -60.23 -24.85 -6.54
CA ILE A 472 -59.40 -25.86 -5.85
C ILE A 472 -58.07 -26.06 -6.59
N GLN A 473 -58.06 -26.02 -7.93
CA GLN A 473 -56.82 -26.07 -8.71
C GLN A 473 -55.95 -24.82 -8.49
N LEU A 474 -56.55 -23.63 -8.48
CA LEU A 474 -55.86 -22.38 -8.16
C LEU A 474 -55.27 -22.41 -6.75
N GLN A 475 -55.98 -22.97 -5.76
CA GLN A 475 -55.45 -23.17 -4.40
C GLN A 475 -54.27 -24.14 -4.35
N LYS A 476 -54.24 -25.16 -5.22
CA LYS A 476 -53.08 -26.06 -5.35
C LYS A 476 -51.89 -25.33 -5.96
N GLN A 477 -52.11 -24.62 -7.07
CA GLN A 477 -51.08 -23.81 -7.71
C GLN A 477 -50.51 -22.75 -6.77
N TRP A 478 -51.35 -22.12 -5.94
CA TRP A 478 -50.92 -21.18 -4.90
C TRP A 478 -49.99 -21.83 -3.87
N LYS A 479 -50.27 -23.07 -3.45
CA LYS A 479 -49.42 -23.82 -2.52
C LYS A 479 -48.09 -24.27 -3.14
N GLU A 480 -48.08 -24.46 -4.45
CA GLU A 480 -46.88 -24.79 -5.22
C GLU A 480 -46.01 -23.56 -5.53
N LEU A 481 -46.53 -22.34 -5.35
CA LEU A 481 -45.73 -21.13 -5.46
C LEU A 481 -44.61 -21.13 -4.43
N GLY A 482 -43.41 -20.88 -4.91
CA GLY A 482 -42.22 -20.75 -4.09
C GLY A 482 -42.22 -19.49 -3.23
N PRO A 483 -41.09 -19.19 -2.57
CA PRO A 483 -40.96 -18.01 -1.75
C PRO A 483 -41.24 -16.73 -2.56
N MET A 484 -41.99 -15.81 -1.95
CA MET A 484 -42.31 -14.49 -2.46
C MET A 484 -41.67 -13.40 -1.60
N PRO A 485 -41.63 -12.13 -2.06
CA PRO A 485 -41.11 -11.03 -1.26
C PRO A 485 -41.97 -10.86 0.00
N GLU A 486 -41.32 -10.84 1.16
CA GLU A 486 -41.99 -10.86 2.46
C GLU A 486 -42.97 -9.70 2.66
N LYS A 487 -42.65 -8.53 2.11
CA LYS A 487 -43.52 -7.34 2.15
C LYS A 487 -44.91 -7.55 1.56
N PHE A 488 -45.04 -8.37 0.51
CA PHE A 488 -46.29 -8.56 -0.22
C PHE A 488 -46.96 -9.91 0.08
N ARG A 489 -46.25 -10.84 0.73
CA ARG A 489 -46.70 -12.22 0.97
C ARG A 489 -48.07 -12.26 1.65
N ASP A 490 -48.21 -11.54 2.75
CA ASP A 490 -49.40 -11.63 3.60
C ASP A 490 -50.60 -10.91 2.96
N ASP A 491 -50.36 -9.79 2.27
CA ASP A 491 -51.39 -9.04 1.55
C ASP A 491 -51.97 -9.84 0.37
N LEU A 492 -51.09 -10.39 -0.48
CA LEU A 492 -51.50 -11.23 -1.60
C LEU A 492 -52.24 -12.49 -1.12
N TYR A 493 -51.78 -13.12 -0.03
CA TYR A 493 -52.47 -14.26 0.57
C TYR A 493 -53.86 -13.89 1.08
N ASN A 494 -54.00 -12.76 1.79
CA ASN A 494 -55.29 -12.31 2.30
C ASN A 494 -56.26 -11.98 1.16
N ARG A 495 -55.78 -11.37 0.07
CA ARG A 495 -56.58 -11.09 -1.12
C ARG A 495 -57.06 -12.38 -1.81
N PHE A 496 -56.16 -13.33 -2.03
CA PHE A 496 -56.48 -14.65 -2.60
C PHE A 496 -57.50 -15.41 -1.73
N LYS A 497 -57.25 -15.45 -0.42
CA LYS A 497 -58.11 -16.12 0.55
C LYS A 497 -59.50 -15.48 0.57
N LYS A 498 -59.57 -14.15 0.61
CA LYS A 498 -60.84 -13.40 0.58
C LYS A 498 -61.65 -13.79 -0.66
N ALA A 499 -61.03 -13.84 -1.84
CA ALA A 499 -61.71 -14.22 -3.07
C ALA A 499 -62.26 -15.67 -3.04
N CYS A 500 -61.47 -16.60 -2.52
CA CYS A 500 -61.92 -17.99 -2.33
C CYS A 500 -63.08 -18.09 -1.32
N ASP A 501 -62.93 -17.45 -0.16
CA ASP A 501 -63.89 -17.50 0.94
C ASP A 501 -65.24 -16.95 0.50
N THR A 502 -65.26 -15.82 -0.22
CA THR A 502 -66.51 -15.24 -0.76
C THR A 502 -67.25 -16.18 -1.71
N PHE A 503 -66.55 -16.89 -2.59
CA PHE A 503 -67.19 -17.88 -3.48
C PHE A 503 -67.78 -19.05 -2.68
N PHE A 504 -67.03 -19.61 -1.73
CA PHE A 504 -67.50 -20.74 -0.94
C PHE A 504 -68.62 -20.36 0.03
N ASP A 505 -68.62 -19.14 0.55
CA ASP A 505 -69.72 -18.59 1.36
C ASP A 505 -70.97 -18.36 0.51
N ASN A 506 -70.85 -17.80 -0.69
CA ASN A 506 -71.97 -17.68 -1.64
C ASN A 506 -72.58 -19.06 -1.98
N ARG A 507 -71.72 -20.06 -2.25
CA ARG A 507 -72.15 -21.44 -2.49
C ARG A 507 -72.83 -22.06 -1.27
N ARG A 508 -72.29 -21.81 -0.07
CA ARG A 508 -72.85 -22.31 1.19
C ARG A 508 -74.21 -21.70 1.46
N ASN A 509 -74.38 -20.40 1.20
CA ASN A 509 -75.65 -19.70 1.35
C ASN A 509 -76.69 -20.25 0.37
N ALA A 510 -76.34 -20.43 -0.91
CA ALA A 510 -77.23 -21.07 -1.89
C ALA A 510 -77.65 -22.50 -1.48
N ASN A 511 -76.69 -23.30 -0.97
CA ASN A 511 -77.01 -24.63 -0.43
C ASN A 511 -77.84 -24.57 0.85
N LYS A 512 -77.67 -23.55 1.70
CA LYS A 512 -78.44 -23.38 2.95
C LYS A 512 -79.90 -23.03 2.64
N GLU A 513 -80.16 -22.20 1.64
CA GLU A 513 -81.51 -21.89 1.17
C GLU A 513 -82.20 -23.15 0.63
N ASN A 514 -81.51 -23.92 -0.21
CA ASN A 514 -82.01 -25.22 -0.69
C ASN A 514 -82.28 -26.20 0.46
N ASN A 515 -81.37 -26.27 1.45
CA ASN A 515 -81.54 -27.14 2.60
C ASN A 515 -82.71 -26.72 3.51
N LYS A 516 -82.95 -25.42 3.70
CA LYS A 516 -84.12 -24.92 4.44
C LYS A 516 -85.42 -25.32 3.74
N ALA A 517 -85.50 -25.16 2.42
CA ALA A 517 -86.65 -25.61 1.65
C ALA A 517 -86.89 -27.12 1.83
N PHE A 518 -85.83 -27.93 1.90
CA PHE A 518 -85.96 -29.35 2.22
C PHE A 518 -86.43 -29.59 3.67
N GLU A 519 -85.92 -28.85 4.66
CA GLU A 519 -86.37 -28.94 6.06
C GLU A 519 -87.84 -28.53 6.23
N GLU A 520 -88.33 -27.55 5.49
CA GLU A 520 -89.76 -27.18 5.46
C GLU A 520 -90.61 -28.31 4.86
N ASN A 521 -90.15 -28.91 3.75
CA ASN A 521 -90.79 -30.10 3.18
C ASN A 521 -90.78 -31.30 4.14
N LEU A 522 -89.74 -31.44 4.97
CA LEU A 522 -89.64 -32.46 6.02
C LEU A 522 -90.79 -32.29 7.02
N LEU A 523 -90.95 -31.08 7.57
CA LEU A 523 -92.01 -30.78 8.53
C LEU A 523 -93.41 -30.98 7.93
N ALA A 524 -93.61 -30.57 6.68
CA ALA A 524 -94.87 -30.81 5.98
C ALA A 524 -95.17 -32.31 5.84
N LYS A 525 -94.18 -33.13 5.49
CA LYS A 525 -94.34 -34.59 5.40
C LYS A 525 -94.58 -35.25 6.76
N GLU A 526 -93.95 -34.76 7.82
CA GLU A 526 -94.21 -35.25 9.18
C GLU A 526 -95.63 -34.90 9.65
N LYS A 527 -96.15 -33.72 9.31
CA LYS A 527 -97.54 -33.35 9.58
C LYS A 527 -98.52 -34.28 8.88
N VAL A 528 -98.32 -34.57 7.59
CA VAL A 528 -99.19 -35.53 6.88
C VAL A 528 -99.12 -36.92 7.52
N CYS A 529 -97.94 -37.36 7.98
CA CYS A 529 -97.84 -38.64 8.72
C CYS A 529 -98.64 -38.62 10.04
N GLN A 530 -98.66 -37.48 10.75
CA GLN A 530 -99.46 -37.31 11.96
C GLN A 530 -100.96 -37.27 11.64
N GLU A 531 -101.37 -36.56 10.59
CA GLU A 531 -102.76 -36.52 10.12
C GLU A 531 -103.26 -37.93 9.76
N ILE A 532 -102.42 -38.76 9.12
CA ILE A 532 -102.75 -40.17 8.87
C ILE A 532 -102.95 -40.93 10.20
N LEU A 533 -102.10 -40.74 11.20
CA LEU A 533 -102.24 -41.41 12.51
C LEU A 533 -103.47 -40.94 13.30
N GLU A 534 -103.83 -39.66 13.20
CA GLU A 534 -105.02 -39.09 13.84
C GLU A 534 -106.29 -39.54 13.13
N ALA A 535 -106.33 -39.50 11.81
CA ALA A 535 -107.44 -40.01 11.01
C ALA A 535 -107.64 -41.53 11.18
N ALA A 536 -106.60 -42.27 11.58
CA ALA A 536 -106.72 -43.67 11.98
C ALA A 536 -107.41 -43.87 13.34
N LYS A 537 -107.55 -42.84 14.18
CA LYS A 537 -108.21 -42.95 15.51
C LYS A 537 -109.69 -42.56 15.44
N ASP A 538 -110.08 -41.74 14.48
CA ASP A 538 -111.45 -41.30 14.28
C ASP A 538 -112.21 -42.24 13.34
N GLU A 539 -113.17 -42.99 13.89
CA GLU A 539 -114.01 -43.96 13.13
C GLU A 539 -114.78 -43.30 11.98
N THR A 540 -115.11 -42.00 12.08
CA THR A 540 -115.81 -41.24 11.04
C THR A 540 -114.91 -40.81 9.88
N GLN A 541 -113.59 -40.81 10.08
CA GLN A 541 -112.60 -40.41 9.08
C GLN A 541 -111.81 -41.58 8.51
N THR A 542 -112.08 -42.80 8.98
CA THR A 542 -111.45 -44.04 8.55
C THR A 542 -112.10 -44.53 7.26
N SER A 543 -111.71 -43.95 6.12
CA SER A 543 -112.22 -44.29 4.77
C SER A 543 -111.07 -44.43 3.78
N ALA A 544 -111.23 -45.35 2.81
CA ALA A 544 -110.26 -45.56 1.73
C ALA A 544 -109.97 -44.28 0.91
N GLU A 545 -110.99 -43.46 0.66
CA GLU A 545 -110.87 -42.19 -0.09
C GLU A 545 -110.04 -41.14 0.67
N ASN A 546 -110.20 -41.08 2.00
CA ASN A 546 -109.46 -40.13 2.83
C ASN A 546 -107.97 -40.50 2.92
N LEU A 547 -107.67 -41.80 3.03
CA LEU A 547 -106.31 -42.31 2.97
C LEU A 547 -105.64 -41.98 1.63
N GLU A 548 -106.34 -42.18 0.51
CA GLU A 548 -105.81 -41.87 -0.82
C GLU A 548 -105.47 -40.38 -0.96
N ARG A 549 -106.33 -39.48 -0.46
CA ARG A 549 -106.08 -38.03 -0.43
C ARG A 549 -104.84 -37.66 0.38
N LEU A 550 -104.68 -38.22 1.58
CA LEU A 550 -103.51 -37.93 2.44
C LEU A 550 -102.20 -38.46 1.82
N ILE A 551 -102.27 -39.59 1.11
CA ILE A 551 -101.12 -40.14 0.39
C ILE A 551 -100.73 -39.26 -0.80
N GLN A 552 -101.71 -38.73 -1.54
CA GLN A 552 -101.47 -37.77 -2.62
C GLN A 552 -100.82 -36.50 -2.07
N ALA A 553 -101.35 -35.93 -0.97
CA ALA A 553 -100.76 -34.77 -0.30
C ALA A 553 -99.30 -35.03 0.15
N TYR A 554 -98.99 -36.23 0.65
CA TYR A 554 -97.62 -36.61 1.00
C TYR A 554 -96.68 -36.70 -0.22
N ASN A 555 -97.17 -37.17 -1.36
CA ASN A 555 -96.39 -37.35 -2.58
C ASN A 555 -96.18 -36.02 -3.33
N GLU A 556 -97.12 -35.08 -3.26
CA GLU A 556 -97.00 -33.73 -3.81
C GLU A 556 -95.92 -32.90 -3.10
N ILE A 557 -95.68 -33.18 -1.81
CA ILE A 557 -94.60 -32.53 -1.07
C ILE A 557 -93.24 -32.97 -1.65
N GLY A 558 -92.40 -31.98 -1.96
CA GLY A 558 -91.10 -32.15 -2.62
C GLY A 558 -90.05 -32.91 -1.81
N PHE A 559 -88.79 -32.75 -2.22
CA PHE A 559 -87.68 -33.51 -1.65
C PHE A 559 -87.40 -33.14 -0.19
N VAL A 560 -86.92 -34.11 0.58
CA VAL A 560 -86.65 -34.04 2.04
C VAL A 560 -85.15 -34.23 2.27
N PRO A 561 -84.55 -33.72 3.36
CA PRO A 561 -83.14 -33.89 3.64
C PRO A 561 -82.74 -35.36 3.58
N ARG A 562 -81.64 -35.65 2.88
CA ARG A 562 -81.19 -37.03 2.62
C ARG A 562 -81.02 -37.89 3.88
N LYS A 563 -80.70 -37.27 5.01
CA LYS A 563 -80.55 -37.96 6.30
C LYS A 563 -81.88 -38.49 6.83
N SER A 564 -82.95 -37.71 6.75
CA SER A 564 -84.27 -38.04 7.29
C SER A 564 -85.19 -38.72 6.26
N MET A 565 -84.77 -38.80 4.99
CA MET A 565 -85.53 -39.43 3.91
C MET A 565 -85.99 -40.86 4.25
N LYS A 566 -85.12 -41.69 4.84
CA LYS A 566 -85.46 -43.07 5.21
C LYS A 566 -86.41 -43.11 6.42
N ASP A 567 -86.13 -42.30 7.43
CA ASP A 567 -86.91 -42.28 8.67
C ASP A 567 -88.35 -41.83 8.41
N ILE A 568 -88.53 -40.80 7.58
CA ILE A 568 -89.85 -40.28 7.21
C ILE A 568 -90.58 -41.25 6.30
N SER A 569 -89.87 -41.91 5.37
CA SER A 569 -90.48 -43.00 4.60
C SER A 569 -90.96 -44.14 5.51
N ASN A 570 -90.22 -44.48 6.57
CA ASN A 570 -90.62 -45.52 7.52
C ASN A 570 -91.79 -45.08 8.40
N LYS A 571 -91.79 -43.83 8.89
CA LYS A 571 -92.91 -43.23 9.64
C LYS A 571 -94.18 -43.22 8.80
N PHE A 572 -94.09 -42.79 7.54
CA PHE A 572 -95.19 -42.81 6.59
C PHE A 572 -95.72 -44.23 6.38
N ASN A 573 -94.85 -45.19 6.05
CA ASN A 573 -95.27 -46.58 5.87
C ASN A 573 -95.93 -47.16 7.13
N SER A 574 -95.42 -46.82 8.33
CA SER A 574 -95.99 -47.27 9.59
C SER A 574 -97.36 -46.64 9.86
N ALA A 575 -97.51 -45.33 9.61
CA ALA A 575 -98.78 -44.62 9.75
C ALA A 575 -99.84 -45.16 8.79
N VAL A 576 -99.47 -45.41 7.53
CA VAL A 576 -100.36 -46.02 6.53
C VAL A 576 -100.75 -47.44 6.95
N ASN A 577 -99.80 -48.25 7.44
CA ASN A 577 -100.11 -49.61 7.93
C ASN A 577 -101.07 -49.58 9.14
N GLU A 578 -100.89 -48.65 10.08
CA GLU A 578 -101.78 -48.50 11.24
C GLU A 578 -103.20 -48.08 10.79
N TYR A 579 -103.31 -47.14 9.86
CA TYR A 579 -104.58 -46.72 9.28
C TYR A 579 -105.29 -47.89 8.57
N VAL A 580 -104.57 -48.65 7.74
CA VAL A 580 -105.10 -49.82 7.02
C VAL A 580 -105.48 -50.96 7.98
N SER A 581 -104.85 -51.04 9.16
CA SER A 581 -105.18 -52.08 10.14
C SER A 581 -106.58 -51.91 10.75
N LYS A 582 -107.05 -50.67 10.87
CA LYS A 582 -108.36 -50.30 11.43
C LYS A 582 -109.45 -50.14 10.37
N LEU A 583 -109.06 -50.10 9.10
CA LEU A 583 -109.97 -50.14 7.96
C LEU A 583 -110.60 -51.53 7.85
N GLU A 584 -111.92 -51.60 7.99
CA GLU A 584 -112.70 -52.82 7.69
C GLU A 584 -112.82 -52.94 6.17
N LEU A 585 -111.97 -53.77 5.57
CA LEU A 585 -111.99 -54.04 4.13
C LEU A 585 -112.98 -55.17 3.83
N GLU A 586 -114.03 -54.88 3.08
CA GLU A 586 -114.92 -55.90 2.52
C GLU A 586 -114.17 -56.69 1.42
N GLY A 587 -113.75 -57.92 1.75
CA GLY A 587 -113.36 -58.94 0.77
C GLY A 587 -111.92 -58.89 0.23
N GLU A 588 -111.15 -57.81 0.45
CA GLU A 588 -109.74 -57.73 0.02
C GLU A 588 -108.74 -57.93 1.17
N SER A 589 -107.65 -58.65 0.89
CA SER A 589 -106.59 -58.83 1.89
C SER A 589 -105.83 -57.52 2.08
N LYS A 590 -105.49 -57.17 3.33
CA LYS A 590 -104.74 -55.95 3.68
C LYS A 590 -103.44 -55.81 2.88
N ASP A 591 -102.80 -56.94 2.55
CA ASP A 591 -101.57 -56.99 1.76
C ASP A 591 -101.79 -56.57 0.29
N ASP A 592 -102.95 -56.87 -0.28
CA ASP A 592 -103.30 -56.54 -1.67
C ASP A 592 -103.60 -55.05 -1.82
N PHE A 593 -104.31 -54.46 -0.84
CA PHE A 593 -104.59 -53.02 -0.79
C PHE A 593 -103.31 -52.18 -0.66
N LEU A 594 -102.42 -52.54 0.27
CA LEU A 594 -101.11 -51.89 0.42
C LEU A 594 -100.24 -52.04 -0.84
N PHE A 595 -100.36 -53.15 -1.55
CA PHE A 595 -99.65 -53.38 -2.79
C PHE A 595 -100.16 -52.48 -3.92
N ARG A 596 -101.49 -52.36 -4.10
CA ARG A 596 -102.12 -51.41 -5.04
C ARG A 596 -101.72 -49.95 -4.79
N LEU A 597 -101.74 -49.54 -3.52
CA LEU A 597 -101.33 -48.22 -3.09
C LEU A 597 -99.85 -47.93 -3.42
N ASN A 598 -98.98 -48.93 -3.24
CA ASN A 598 -97.58 -48.82 -3.67
C ASN A 598 -97.42 -48.75 -5.21
N LEU A 599 -98.31 -49.40 -5.98
CA LEU A 599 -98.31 -49.31 -7.44
C LEU A 599 -98.80 -47.93 -7.93
N ASN A 600 -99.86 -47.38 -7.32
CA ASN A 600 -100.32 -46.01 -7.59
C ASN A 600 -99.22 -44.97 -7.38
N LYS A 601 -98.44 -45.10 -6.29
CA LYS A 601 -97.25 -44.26 -6.04
C LYS A 601 -96.19 -44.37 -7.15
N LEU A 602 -96.02 -45.56 -7.73
CA LEU A 602 -95.05 -45.81 -8.79
C LEU A 602 -95.53 -45.32 -10.15
N GLN A 603 -96.84 -45.28 -10.40
CA GLN A 603 -97.44 -44.79 -11.64
C GLN A 603 -97.26 -43.27 -11.81
N ALA A 604 -97.22 -42.52 -10.70
CA ALA A 604 -96.96 -41.08 -10.69
C ALA A 604 -95.51 -40.69 -11.07
N ASP A 605 -94.58 -41.65 -11.16
CA ASP A 605 -93.18 -41.41 -11.49
C ASP A 605 -92.93 -41.52 -13.02
N PRO A 606 -92.22 -40.58 -13.67
CA PRO A 606 -91.90 -40.66 -15.11
C PRO A 606 -91.19 -41.95 -15.57
N ASN A 607 -90.59 -42.71 -14.65
CA ASN A 607 -89.92 -44.00 -14.93
C ASN A 607 -90.74 -45.22 -14.49
N SER A 608 -92.05 -45.04 -14.27
CA SER A 608 -93.01 -46.04 -13.78
C SER A 608 -92.92 -47.38 -14.53
N ASN A 609 -93.00 -47.34 -15.86
CA ASN A 609 -93.00 -48.53 -16.73
C ASN A 609 -91.77 -49.43 -16.52
N LYS A 610 -90.57 -48.85 -16.37
CA LYS A 610 -89.35 -49.63 -16.19
C LYS A 610 -89.31 -50.31 -14.83
N VAL A 611 -89.77 -49.62 -13.78
CA VAL A 611 -89.82 -50.15 -12.42
C VAL A 611 -90.92 -51.21 -12.28
N LEU A 612 -92.09 -50.98 -12.89
CA LEU A 612 -93.21 -51.92 -12.95
C LEU A 612 -92.79 -53.23 -13.63
N ASN A 613 -92.21 -53.14 -14.82
CA ASN A 613 -91.70 -54.31 -15.54
C ASN A 613 -90.65 -55.08 -14.74
N LYS A 614 -89.73 -54.38 -14.04
CA LYS A 614 -88.73 -55.04 -13.20
C LYS A 614 -89.37 -55.77 -12.02
N LYS A 615 -90.38 -55.18 -11.37
CA LYS A 615 -91.14 -55.84 -10.30
C LYS A 615 -91.93 -57.04 -10.82
N GLU A 616 -92.57 -56.90 -11.98
CA GLU A 616 -93.29 -57.98 -12.65
C GLU A 616 -92.37 -59.17 -12.96
N HIS A 617 -91.21 -58.91 -13.58
CA HIS A 617 -90.22 -59.94 -13.88
C HIS A 617 -89.65 -60.56 -12.60
N GLY A 618 -89.43 -59.76 -11.55
CA GLY A 618 -88.98 -60.25 -10.24
C GLY A 618 -89.98 -61.23 -9.63
N ILE A 619 -91.27 -60.88 -9.62
CA ILE A 619 -92.34 -61.75 -9.12
C ILE A 619 -92.49 -63.00 -9.99
N ARG A 620 -92.47 -62.87 -11.32
CA ARG A 620 -92.49 -64.03 -12.24
C ARG A 620 -91.33 -64.98 -11.97
N ARG A 621 -90.12 -64.46 -11.77
CA ARG A 621 -88.95 -65.27 -11.45
C ARG A 621 -89.09 -65.96 -10.10
N GLN A 622 -89.56 -65.28 -9.05
CA GLN A 622 -89.82 -65.89 -7.76
C GLN A 622 -90.87 -67.01 -7.85
N ILE A 623 -91.93 -66.80 -8.63
CA ILE A 623 -92.91 -67.85 -8.95
C ILE A 623 -92.20 -69.04 -9.62
N THR A 624 -91.38 -68.78 -10.64
CA THR A 624 -90.68 -69.86 -11.37
C THR A 624 -89.70 -70.62 -10.46
N ASP A 625 -88.96 -69.91 -9.61
CA ASP A 625 -87.99 -70.49 -8.68
C ASP A 625 -88.70 -71.32 -7.59
N LEU A 626 -89.83 -70.82 -7.04
CA LEU A 626 -90.66 -71.60 -6.11
C LEU A 626 -91.30 -72.80 -6.79
N GLU A 627 -91.82 -72.66 -8.01
CA GLU A 627 -92.37 -73.78 -8.80
C GLU A 627 -91.29 -74.83 -9.07
N ASN A 628 -90.06 -74.43 -9.41
CA ASN A 628 -88.92 -75.34 -9.57
C ASN A 628 -88.50 -75.99 -8.25
N ASN A 629 -88.53 -75.27 -7.13
CA ASN A 629 -88.25 -75.86 -5.82
C ASN A 629 -89.35 -76.85 -5.41
N ILE A 630 -90.61 -76.55 -5.69
CA ILE A 630 -91.74 -77.46 -5.48
C ILE A 630 -91.56 -78.71 -6.33
N THR A 631 -91.17 -78.61 -7.60
CA THR A 631 -90.91 -79.80 -8.44
C THR A 631 -89.72 -80.61 -7.92
N LEU A 632 -88.63 -79.97 -7.49
CA LEU A 632 -87.50 -80.67 -6.86
C LEU A 632 -87.90 -81.36 -5.56
N TRP A 633 -88.67 -80.70 -4.69
CA TRP A 633 -89.17 -81.29 -3.45
C TRP A 633 -90.13 -82.44 -3.70
N ARG A 634 -91.01 -82.33 -4.72
CA ARG A 634 -91.87 -83.43 -5.18
C ARG A 634 -91.07 -84.62 -5.70
N ASN A 635 -90.06 -84.38 -6.54
CA ASN A 635 -89.18 -85.44 -7.05
C ASN A 635 -88.37 -86.10 -5.93
N ASN A 636 -87.90 -85.32 -4.96
CA ASN A 636 -87.21 -85.84 -3.77
C ASN A 636 -88.16 -86.67 -2.90
N LEU A 637 -89.40 -86.21 -2.68
CA LEU A 637 -90.46 -86.97 -2.00
C LEU A 637 -90.73 -88.30 -2.71
N GLU A 638 -90.76 -88.31 -4.05
CA GLU A 638 -90.93 -89.50 -4.87
C GLU A 638 -89.76 -90.49 -4.70
N PHE A 639 -88.52 -90.00 -4.57
CA PHE A 639 -87.35 -90.83 -4.23
C PHE A 639 -87.42 -91.40 -2.81
N PHE A 640 -87.91 -90.63 -1.83
CA PHE A 640 -88.12 -91.10 -0.45
C PHE A 640 -89.32 -92.05 -0.30
N ALA A 641 -90.25 -92.08 -1.25
CA ALA A 641 -91.41 -92.97 -1.23
C ALA A 641 -91.03 -94.47 -1.31
N ALA A 642 -89.84 -94.80 -1.82
CA ALA A 642 -89.35 -96.18 -1.94
C ALA A 642 -88.66 -96.75 -0.67
N SER A 643 -88.42 -95.93 0.37
CA SER A 643 -87.69 -96.33 1.59
C SER A 643 -88.58 -96.38 2.83
N LYS A 644 -88.52 -97.49 3.59
CA LYS A 644 -89.34 -97.75 4.79
C LYS A 644 -88.98 -96.91 6.04
N THR A 645 -87.95 -96.05 6.00
CA THR A 645 -87.50 -95.24 7.15
C THR A 645 -87.67 -93.73 6.97
N ALA A 646 -88.37 -93.28 5.93
CA ALA A 646 -88.36 -91.87 5.48
C ALA A 646 -89.59 -91.02 5.89
N ASP A 647 -90.58 -91.55 6.62
CA ASP A 647 -91.90 -90.89 6.77
C ASP A 647 -91.84 -89.50 7.45
N LYS A 648 -91.00 -89.29 8.48
CA LYS A 648 -90.86 -87.95 9.09
C LYS A 648 -90.26 -86.88 8.17
N LEU A 649 -89.40 -87.27 7.23
CA LEU A 649 -88.84 -86.34 6.25
C LEU A 649 -89.86 -86.00 5.17
N LYS A 650 -90.76 -86.95 4.83
CA LYS A 650 -91.85 -86.71 3.88
C LYS A 650 -92.78 -85.61 4.39
N ASP A 651 -93.25 -85.71 5.63
CA ASP A 651 -94.13 -84.69 6.24
C ASP A 651 -93.51 -83.29 6.20
N GLN A 652 -92.20 -83.19 6.46
CA GLN A 652 -91.47 -81.91 6.39
C GLN A 652 -91.36 -81.35 4.96
N PHE A 653 -91.24 -82.21 3.94
CA PHE A 653 -91.23 -81.77 2.55
C PHE A 653 -92.65 -81.45 2.04
N GLU A 654 -93.68 -82.18 2.49
CA GLU A 654 -95.08 -81.86 2.20
C GLU A 654 -95.48 -80.51 2.80
N GLU A 655 -95.17 -80.24 4.07
CA GLU A 655 -95.45 -78.94 4.71
C GLU A 655 -94.71 -77.78 3.99
N LYS A 656 -93.49 -78.03 3.50
CA LYS A 656 -92.74 -77.05 2.69
C LYS A 656 -93.37 -76.82 1.33
N ILE A 657 -93.88 -77.87 0.67
CA ILE A 657 -94.58 -77.76 -0.60
C ILE A 657 -95.87 -76.97 -0.41
N GLU A 658 -96.69 -77.29 0.58
CA GLU A 658 -97.93 -76.55 0.86
C GLU A 658 -97.67 -75.07 1.14
N LYS A 659 -96.66 -74.76 1.97
CA LYS A 659 -96.26 -73.36 2.23
C LYS A 659 -95.80 -72.65 0.96
N ALA A 660 -95.00 -73.31 0.12
CA ALA A 660 -94.54 -72.73 -1.14
C ALA A 660 -95.68 -72.58 -2.16
N GLU A 661 -96.66 -73.48 -2.21
CA GLU A 661 -97.84 -73.35 -3.06
C GLU A 661 -98.71 -72.16 -2.64
N LEU A 662 -98.94 -71.99 -1.34
CA LEU A 662 -99.62 -70.81 -0.80
C LEU A 662 -98.88 -69.49 -1.10
N GLU A 663 -97.54 -69.50 -1.06
CA GLU A 663 -96.73 -68.35 -1.45
C GLU A 663 -96.81 -68.06 -2.96
N VAL A 664 -96.79 -69.11 -3.81
CA VAL A 664 -96.97 -68.99 -5.26
C VAL A 664 -98.34 -68.37 -5.57
N ASP A 665 -99.40 -68.79 -4.89
CA ASP A 665 -100.75 -68.24 -5.09
C ASP A 665 -100.83 -66.76 -4.68
N LYS A 666 -100.20 -66.38 -3.56
CA LYS A 666 -100.07 -64.96 -3.16
C LYS A 666 -99.29 -64.15 -4.19
N LEU A 667 -98.20 -64.68 -4.73
CA LEU A 667 -97.40 -64.02 -5.76
C LEU A 667 -98.16 -63.92 -7.10
N LYS A 668 -98.96 -64.93 -7.47
CA LYS A 668 -99.84 -64.91 -8.65
C LYS A 668 -100.93 -63.84 -8.51
N LYS A 669 -101.53 -63.67 -7.32
CA LYS A 669 -102.46 -62.58 -7.03
C LYS A 669 -101.80 -61.20 -7.17
N LYS A 670 -100.61 -61.00 -6.59
CA LYS A 670 -99.82 -59.77 -6.77
C LYS A 670 -99.45 -59.51 -8.23
N LEU A 671 -99.14 -60.55 -9.00
CA LEU A 671 -98.88 -60.45 -10.43
C LEU A 671 -100.15 -60.04 -11.21
N SER A 672 -101.32 -60.55 -10.83
CA SER A 672 -102.61 -60.13 -11.39
C SER A 672 -102.86 -58.66 -11.13
N ILE A 673 -102.64 -58.21 -9.89
CA ILE A 673 -102.78 -56.80 -9.51
C ILE A 673 -101.84 -55.91 -10.35
N ILE A 674 -100.58 -56.30 -10.57
CA ILE A 674 -99.68 -55.53 -11.46
C ILE A 674 -100.24 -55.40 -12.89
N ARG A 675 -100.94 -56.41 -13.41
CA ARG A 675 -101.50 -56.40 -14.77
C ARG A 675 -102.78 -55.56 -14.91
N GLU A 676 -103.43 -55.23 -13.79
CA GLU A 676 -104.60 -54.35 -13.76
C GLU A 676 -104.22 -52.86 -13.86
N PHE A 677 -102.97 -52.52 -13.54
CA PHE A 677 -102.36 -51.19 -13.70
C PHE A 677 -101.53 -51.11 -14.98
#